data_AF-A0A957ZZ90-F1
#
_entry.id   AF-A0A957ZZ90-F1
#
_cell.length_a   1.000
_cell.length_b   1.000
_cell.length_c   1.000
_cell.angle_alpha   90.00
_cell.angle_beta   90.00
_cell.angle_gamma   90.00
#
_symmetry.space_group_name_H-M   'P 1'
#
loop_
_entity.id
_entity.type
_entity.pdbx_description
1 polymer ?
#
loop_
_entity_poly.entity_id
_entity_poly.type
_entity_poly.pdbx_seq_one_letter_code
_entity_poly.pdbx_strand_id
1 'polypeptide(L)'
;MSRLEDIKRLLSLHERRLQKLKEKQALQGSNTPAEDLIEMEDIEAEIETIEAEIKALTGAVKPALPAANHAAGTTEESWAEATITTLSAELAQLQQPHNPLTLSYQLPGKPPQTYRAPGNQVIVGRRKAIPVDVELTADPKVSRPHARLYYELGTWWVEDLDSTGGTWRVKDFDSANRTWQTKQRLTEATELAPGDQLQLGVTILTVAFTAPDPRPADLSLESQAPVDEIEPPPDLSEAARAAILVSIDRAATATTTLPSRLDRFLEIIGDYFPQADHRTILLRDEVKELIPAVTWPRGPVAQVSYTLARRAIRSQQVIHWVRDLSLDQSRYPSLEGTTAALCAPMLFNGRAIGVIYVDTDRADTLFDRKASNVSSELATVMARSLQPLAQATFPSFPEVFIAYAPADRRLVDRLRADLHRRRIKVRFDEHLRPGDDRQTALKSLIQATNAVIWVMSPSSVASAQVQAEVALAQQAGKHIFPVVVAPCQLPPAIEKLVWLDLTPERYDEGLERLADTIQEMPKADLVNPPPHQPAQASPAPGVPAGLPATAAHTRILVLAANPLDTDILRLGAEVRTIEERLRAADFGHRFQVISHWAVRYKDLSEYLLRHQPHIVHFCGHGNKGGKLVLEDETGFGQTVTAKALQLLFRVLKDNIRCVVLNACLSLSQAEAIANEIDCVVGMAAKIGDEAALGFAGGFYRALGYGRNVQLAFDLGCNEIDLAKLEGEAIPQLLVKPGVNAANITFI
;
A
#
# COMPACT_ATOMS: atom_id res chain seq x y z
N MET A 1 -2.78 38.86 -22.11
CA MET A 1 -1.58 38.99 -22.97
C MET A 1 -0.76 37.70 -23.05
N SER A 2 -0.77 36.83 -22.03
CA SER A 2 0.09 35.62 -21.98
C SER A 2 0.06 34.72 -23.23
N ARG A 3 -1.10 34.29 -23.75
CA ARG A 3 -1.14 33.36 -24.92
C ARG A 3 -0.29 33.81 -26.10
N LEU A 4 -0.21 35.11 -26.39
CA LEU A 4 0.64 35.63 -27.48
C LEU A 4 2.14 35.60 -27.13
N GLU A 5 2.48 35.76 -25.85
CA GLU A 5 3.86 35.70 -25.33
C GLU A 5 4.35 34.25 -25.22
N ASP A 6 3.48 33.33 -24.79
CA ASP A 6 3.74 31.89 -24.71
C ASP A 6 3.99 31.29 -26.11
N ILE A 7 3.15 31.63 -27.09
CA ILE A 7 3.31 31.18 -28.49
C ILE A 7 4.57 31.80 -29.13
N LYS A 8 4.88 33.08 -28.87
CA LYS A 8 6.16 33.68 -29.29
C LYS A 8 7.38 33.02 -28.62
N ARG A 9 7.25 32.56 -27.39
CA ARG A 9 8.31 31.85 -26.67
C ARG A 9 8.55 30.46 -27.27
N LEU A 10 7.47 29.75 -27.63
CA LEU A 10 7.51 28.50 -28.40
C LEU A 10 8.16 28.68 -29.76
N LEU A 11 7.79 29.72 -30.53
CA LEU A 11 8.45 30.06 -31.81
C LEU A 11 9.97 30.19 -31.61
N SER A 12 10.40 31.01 -30.64
CA SER A 12 11.82 31.23 -30.34
C SER A 12 12.59 29.99 -29.90
N LEU A 13 11.90 28.93 -29.47
CA LEU A 13 12.50 27.65 -29.09
C LEU A 13 12.73 26.78 -30.33
N HIS A 14 11.74 26.71 -31.22
CA HIS A 14 11.80 25.94 -32.46
C HIS A 14 12.80 26.57 -33.45
N GLU A 15 12.81 27.90 -33.60
CA GLU A 15 13.85 28.63 -34.37
C GLU A 15 15.27 28.28 -33.89
N ARG A 16 15.48 28.26 -32.56
CA ARG A 16 16.79 27.91 -31.96
C ARG A 16 17.15 26.43 -32.09
N ARG A 17 16.17 25.54 -32.23
CA ARG A 17 16.39 24.11 -32.50
C ARG A 17 16.74 23.89 -33.97
N LEU A 18 15.97 24.48 -34.88
CA LEU A 18 16.20 24.46 -36.32
C LEU A 18 17.57 25.05 -36.69
N GLN A 19 17.96 26.18 -36.09
CA GLN A 19 19.27 26.79 -36.31
C GLN A 19 20.42 25.84 -35.95
N LYS A 20 20.31 25.10 -34.83
CA LYS A 20 21.32 24.09 -34.44
C LYS A 20 21.37 22.90 -35.38
N LEU A 21 20.22 22.46 -35.90
CA LEU A 21 20.17 21.38 -36.89
C LEU A 21 20.76 21.84 -38.23
N LYS A 22 20.49 23.07 -38.67
CA LYS A 22 21.12 23.68 -39.85
C LYS A 22 22.63 23.86 -39.69
N GLU A 23 23.11 24.25 -38.52
CA GLU A 23 24.54 24.30 -38.21
C GLU A 23 25.18 22.90 -38.23
N LYS A 24 24.51 21.90 -37.67
CA LYS A 24 24.93 20.49 -37.70
C LYS A 24 24.97 19.95 -39.15
N GLN A 25 23.96 20.24 -39.95
CA GLN A 25 23.89 19.91 -41.38
C GLN A 25 25.00 20.61 -42.18
N ALA A 26 25.29 21.89 -41.91
CA ALA A 26 26.39 22.61 -42.54
C ALA A 26 27.79 22.03 -42.18
N LEU A 27 27.93 21.47 -40.98
CA LEU A 27 29.13 20.75 -40.52
C LEU A 27 29.27 19.33 -41.10
N GLN A 28 28.15 18.66 -41.44
CA GLN A 28 28.12 17.26 -41.87
C GLN A 28 27.88 17.07 -43.38
N GLY A 29 27.33 18.07 -44.07
CA GLY A 29 27.06 18.05 -45.51
C GLY A 29 26.21 16.85 -45.92
N SER A 30 26.67 16.13 -46.94
CA SER A 30 26.01 14.92 -47.46
C SER A 30 26.01 13.72 -46.50
N ASN A 31 26.69 13.81 -45.35
CA ASN A 31 26.67 12.77 -44.30
C ASN A 31 25.69 13.09 -43.16
N THR A 32 24.83 14.09 -43.31
CA THR A 32 23.77 14.39 -42.32
C THR A 32 22.79 13.21 -42.25
N PRO A 33 22.52 12.63 -41.06
CA PRO A 33 21.56 11.54 -40.88
C PRO A 33 20.16 11.89 -41.43
N ALA A 34 19.47 10.90 -41.99
CA ALA A 34 18.10 11.09 -42.48
C ALA A 34 17.12 11.53 -41.38
N GLU A 35 17.33 11.06 -40.14
CA GLU A 35 16.58 11.47 -38.94
C GLU A 35 16.72 12.97 -38.66
N ASP A 36 17.92 13.54 -38.80
CA ASP A 36 18.16 14.98 -38.62
C ASP A 36 17.52 15.82 -39.74
N LEU A 37 17.43 15.28 -40.96
CA LEU A 37 16.77 15.94 -42.10
C LEU A 37 15.25 15.96 -41.94
N ILE A 38 14.66 14.86 -41.45
CA ILE A 38 13.23 14.77 -41.14
C ILE A 38 12.89 15.70 -39.97
N GLU A 39 13.69 15.69 -38.89
CA GLU A 39 13.50 16.60 -37.75
C GLU A 39 13.56 18.09 -38.18
N MET A 40 14.37 18.43 -39.19
CA MET A 40 14.38 19.78 -39.76
C MET A 40 13.10 20.14 -40.51
N GLU A 41 12.57 19.22 -41.33
CA GLU A 41 11.34 19.43 -42.12
C GLU A 41 10.11 19.54 -41.20
N ASP A 42 10.02 18.69 -40.17
CA ASP A 42 8.96 18.73 -39.16
C ASP A 42 8.97 20.06 -38.38
N ILE A 43 10.14 20.50 -37.90
CA ILE A 43 10.26 21.77 -37.16
C ILE A 43 9.97 23.00 -38.04
N GLU A 44 10.28 22.95 -39.34
CA GLU A 44 9.93 24.03 -40.28
C GLU A 44 8.40 24.15 -40.44
N ALA A 45 7.68 23.03 -40.53
CA ALA A 45 6.21 23.01 -40.58
C ALA A 45 5.55 23.45 -39.25
N GLU A 46 6.14 23.09 -38.11
CA GLU A 46 5.68 23.57 -36.79
C GLU A 46 5.86 25.10 -36.65
N ILE A 47 6.99 25.64 -37.13
CA ILE A 47 7.25 27.10 -37.14
C ILE A 47 6.21 27.83 -37.99
N GLU A 48 5.94 27.38 -39.23
CA GLU A 48 4.96 28.02 -40.11
C GLU A 48 3.54 28.01 -39.49
N THR A 49 3.19 26.92 -38.79
CA THR A 49 1.92 26.79 -38.06
C THR A 49 1.81 27.79 -36.89
N ILE A 50 2.89 27.93 -36.11
CA ILE A 50 2.98 28.85 -34.97
C ILE A 50 2.92 30.32 -35.45
N GLU A 51 3.61 30.66 -36.54
CA GLU A 51 3.56 32.01 -37.13
C GLU A 51 2.15 32.36 -37.64
N ALA A 52 1.44 31.41 -38.25
CA ALA A 52 0.06 31.58 -38.67
C ALA A 52 -0.88 31.84 -37.48
N GLU A 53 -0.70 31.15 -36.35
CA GLU A 53 -1.49 31.39 -35.13
C GLU A 53 -1.19 32.78 -34.52
N ILE A 54 0.08 33.20 -34.45
CA ILE A 54 0.47 34.55 -34.02
C ILE A 54 -0.21 35.62 -34.89
N LYS A 55 -0.25 35.42 -36.21
CA LYS A 55 -0.89 36.32 -37.17
C LYS A 55 -2.41 36.39 -36.99
N ALA A 56 -3.06 35.27 -36.68
CA ALA A 56 -4.49 35.23 -36.36
C ALA A 56 -4.80 35.98 -35.04
N LEU A 57 -4.00 35.75 -33.99
CA LEU A 57 -4.18 36.37 -32.68
C LEU A 57 -3.91 37.89 -32.67
N THR A 58 -3.00 38.38 -33.52
CA THR A 58 -2.68 39.80 -33.63
C THR A 58 -3.62 40.60 -34.54
N GLY A 59 -4.38 39.94 -35.43
CA GLY A 59 -5.34 40.61 -36.32
C GLY A 59 -6.70 40.96 -35.70
N ALA A 60 -7.00 40.46 -34.49
CA ALA A 60 -8.36 40.38 -33.95
C ALA A 60 -8.74 41.46 -32.91
N VAL A 61 -8.20 42.69 -33.01
CA VAL A 61 -8.56 43.80 -32.09
C VAL A 61 -9.07 45.02 -32.85
N LYS A 62 -10.38 45.28 -32.74
CA LYS A 62 -11.00 46.58 -33.06
C LYS A 62 -12.09 46.87 -32.01
N PRO A 63 -12.02 47.98 -31.27
CA PRO A 63 -12.86 48.17 -30.08
C PRO A 63 -14.24 48.76 -30.41
N ALA A 64 -15.25 48.34 -29.65
CA ALA A 64 -16.55 48.99 -29.55
C ALA A 64 -17.00 49.02 -28.08
N LEU A 65 -17.02 50.21 -27.48
CA LEU A 65 -17.66 50.50 -26.19
C LEU A 65 -19.01 51.18 -26.42
N PRO A 66 -19.93 51.04 -25.45
CA PRO A 66 -20.80 52.15 -25.07
C PRO A 66 -20.69 52.52 -23.57
N ALA A 67 -20.48 53.83 -23.35
CA ALA A 67 -20.97 54.72 -22.28
C ALA A 67 -22.01 54.16 -21.26
N ALA A 68 -22.11 54.61 -19.99
CA ALA A 68 -21.49 55.70 -19.18
C ALA A 68 -21.58 55.29 -17.66
N ASN A 69 -21.18 56.03 -16.61
CA ASN A 69 -21.04 57.48 -16.42
C ASN A 69 -20.14 57.82 -15.19
N HIS A 70 -19.50 59.00 -15.26
CA HIS A 70 -18.75 59.83 -14.28
C HIS A 70 -19.17 59.78 -12.79
N ALA A 71 -18.35 60.16 -11.77
CA ALA A 71 -16.93 60.60 -11.61
C ALA A 71 -16.47 60.23 -10.16
N ALA A 72 -15.27 60.46 -9.61
CA ALA A 72 -14.00 61.12 -10.02
C ALA A 72 -12.84 60.40 -9.24
N GLY A 73 -11.55 60.78 -9.20
CA GLY A 73 -10.78 61.92 -9.70
C GLY A 73 -9.45 62.07 -8.92
N THR A 74 -8.38 61.39 -9.35
CA THR A 74 -6.96 61.65 -9.00
C THR A 74 -6.06 60.90 -9.99
N THR A 75 -4.82 61.37 -10.21
CA THR A 75 -4.01 61.07 -11.41
C THR A 75 -3.32 59.69 -11.41
N GLU A 76 -3.48 58.95 -12.51
CA GLU A 76 -3.05 57.54 -12.67
C GLU A 76 -1.53 57.33 -12.85
N GLU A 77 -0.77 58.31 -13.33
CA GLU A 77 0.64 58.11 -13.73
C GLU A 77 1.60 57.91 -12.54
N SER A 78 1.25 58.35 -11.34
CA SER A 78 2.06 58.12 -10.12
C SER A 78 2.00 56.67 -9.62
N TRP A 79 0.96 55.92 -9.98
CA TRP A 79 0.77 54.55 -9.48
C TRP A 79 1.46 53.52 -10.37
N ALA A 80 1.63 53.79 -11.67
CA ALA A 80 2.18 52.83 -12.62
C ALA A 80 3.65 52.44 -12.32
N GLU A 81 4.57 53.41 -12.15
CA GLU A 81 5.98 53.10 -11.90
C GLU A 81 6.23 52.49 -10.51
N ALA A 82 5.51 52.95 -9.49
CA ALA A 82 5.57 52.38 -8.14
C ALA A 82 5.03 50.93 -8.12
N THR A 83 3.93 50.67 -8.84
CA THR A 83 3.31 49.34 -8.90
C THR A 83 4.14 48.38 -9.75
N ILE A 84 4.72 48.79 -10.88
CA ILE A 84 5.59 47.93 -11.70
C ILE A 84 6.89 47.56 -10.96
N THR A 85 7.46 48.48 -10.18
CA THR A 85 8.64 48.21 -9.35
C THR A 85 8.31 47.25 -8.20
N THR A 86 7.16 47.45 -7.54
CA THR A 86 6.68 46.58 -6.45
C THR A 86 6.32 45.18 -6.98
N LEU A 87 5.55 45.08 -8.06
CA LEU A 87 5.18 43.80 -8.70
C LEU A 87 6.41 43.04 -9.22
N SER A 88 7.45 43.72 -9.70
CA SER A 88 8.69 43.05 -10.12
C SER A 88 9.47 42.45 -8.94
N ALA A 89 9.37 43.06 -7.75
CA ALA A 89 9.92 42.52 -6.51
C ALA A 89 9.06 41.39 -5.92
N GLU A 90 7.73 41.53 -5.95
CA GLU A 90 6.76 40.51 -5.51
C GLU A 90 6.80 39.27 -6.40
N LEU A 91 6.95 39.42 -7.73
CA LEU A 91 7.10 38.28 -8.65
C LEU A 91 8.42 37.52 -8.40
N ALA A 92 9.47 38.21 -7.95
CA ALA A 92 10.72 37.60 -7.51
C ALA A 92 10.64 36.95 -6.11
N GLN A 93 9.64 37.30 -5.29
CA GLN A 93 9.30 36.62 -4.04
C GLN A 93 8.41 35.39 -4.27
N LEU A 94 7.40 35.50 -5.15
CA LEU A 94 6.46 34.42 -5.51
C LEU A 94 7.12 33.21 -6.21
N GLN A 95 8.33 33.37 -6.75
CA GLN A 95 9.11 32.26 -7.32
C GLN A 95 10.00 31.52 -6.31
N GLN A 96 10.03 31.92 -5.03
CA GLN A 96 10.80 31.20 -4.02
C GLN A 96 9.92 30.12 -3.34
N PRO A 97 10.39 28.86 -3.23
CA PRO A 97 9.64 27.83 -2.53
C PRO A 97 9.47 28.21 -1.06
N HIS A 98 8.24 28.13 -0.55
CA HIS A 98 7.92 28.29 0.88
C HIS A 98 8.67 27.28 1.79
N ASN A 99 9.34 26.29 1.20
CA ASN A 99 10.18 25.34 1.91
C ASN A 99 11.42 24.92 1.09
N PRO A 100 12.50 25.72 1.05
CA PRO A 100 13.64 25.51 0.16
C PRO A 100 14.47 24.29 0.57
N LEU A 101 14.38 23.21 -0.21
CA LEU A 101 15.18 22.00 -0.02
C LEU A 101 16.68 22.32 -0.03
N THR A 102 17.36 21.87 1.00
CA THR A 102 18.82 21.93 1.14
C THR A 102 19.35 20.50 1.24
N LEU A 103 20.25 20.13 0.34
CA LEU A 103 20.91 18.82 0.29
C LEU A 103 22.38 18.99 0.67
N SER A 104 22.80 18.35 1.75
CA SER A 104 24.20 18.33 2.20
C SER A 104 24.82 16.97 1.93
N TYR A 105 25.96 16.92 1.24
CA TYR A 105 26.58 15.69 0.78
C TYR A 105 28.10 15.82 0.66
N GLN A 106 28.82 14.69 0.73
CA GLN A 106 30.26 14.67 0.49
C GLN A 106 30.60 13.67 -0.63
N LEU A 107 31.26 14.17 -1.68
CA LEU A 107 31.75 13.35 -2.78
C LEU A 107 33.14 12.76 -2.45
N PRO A 108 33.48 11.56 -2.96
CA PRO A 108 34.80 10.97 -2.79
C PRO A 108 35.92 11.93 -3.22
N GLY A 109 36.87 12.18 -2.31
CA GLY A 109 38.01 13.08 -2.55
C GLY A 109 37.68 14.58 -2.61
N LYS A 110 36.45 15.01 -2.28
CA LYS A 110 36.05 16.42 -2.22
C LYS A 110 35.65 16.84 -0.79
N PRO A 111 35.70 18.14 -0.46
CA PRO A 111 35.09 18.66 0.75
C PRO A 111 33.56 18.46 0.73
N PRO A 112 32.89 18.53 1.89
CA PRO A 112 31.43 18.60 1.98
C PRO A 112 30.88 19.74 1.11
N GLN A 113 29.76 19.47 0.46
CA GLN A 113 29.06 20.37 -0.44
C GLN A 113 27.60 20.47 0.01
N THR A 114 27.00 21.62 -0.24
CA THR A 114 25.59 21.87 0.02
C THR A 114 24.95 22.45 -1.24
N TYR A 115 23.83 21.88 -1.65
CA TYR A 115 23.00 22.39 -2.74
C TYR A 115 21.68 22.88 -2.18
N ARG A 116 21.30 24.13 -2.49
CA ARG A 116 20.01 24.70 -2.13
C ARG A 116 19.16 24.77 -3.40
N ALA A 117 18.02 24.09 -3.40
CA ALA A 117 17.13 24.03 -4.55
C ALA A 117 16.59 25.43 -4.88
N PRO A 118 16.75 25.93 -6.12
CA PRO A 118 16.18 27.21 -6.55
C PRO A 118 14.69 27.11 -6.92
N GLY A 119 14.09 25.91 -6.85
CA GLY A 119 12.68 25.67 -7.16
C GLY A 119 12.21 24.30 -6.67
N ASN A 120 11.02 23.88 -7.12
CA ASN A 120 10.26 22.74 -6.56
C ASN A 120 10.72 21.36 -7.07
N GLN A 121 11.87 21.25 -7.74
CA GLN A 121 12.40 19.99 -8.26
C GLN A 121 13.94 20.01 -8.25
N VAL A 122 14.55 18.85 -7.97
CA VAL A 122 15.99 18.61 -8.01
C VAL A 122 16.25 17.22 -8.58
N ILE A 123 16.89 17.14 -9.76
CA ILE A 123 17.37 15.90 -10.35
C ILE A 123 18.80 15.65 -9.89
N VAL A 124 19.06 14.47 -9.32
CA VAL A 124 20.37 14.07 -8.81
C VAL A 124 20.93 12.91 -9.63
N GLY A 125 22.21 13.01 -10.01
CA GLY A 125 22.86 11.94 -10.77
C GLY A 125 24.23 12.33 -11.31
N ARG A 126 24.80 11.49 -12.18
CA ARG A 126 25.95 11.86 -12.99
C ARG A 126 25.51 12.52 -14.29
N ARG A 127 26.29 13.47 -14.79
CA ARG A 127 25.98 14.23 -16.01
C ARG A 127 25.94 13.33 -17.26
N LYS A 128 24.93 13.54 -18.13
CA LYS A 128 24.83 13.02 -19.51
C LYS A 128 24.03 14.05 -20.34
N ALA A 129 23.33 13.65 -21.40
CA ALA A 129 22.56 14.55 -22.27
C ALA A 129 21.34 15.21 -21.60
N ILE A 130 20.88 14.67 -20.47
CA ILE A 130 19.84 15.27 -19.62
C ILE A 130 20.53 16.12 -18.54
N PRO A 131 20.11 17.37 -18.30
CA PRO A 131 20.64 18.18 -17.20
C PRO A 131 20.33 17.54 -15.83
N VAL A 132 21.32 17.57 -14.94
CA VAL A 132 21.20 17.19 -13.53
C VAL A 132 21.54 18.39 -12.67
N ASP A 133 20.73 18.65 -11.65
CA ASP A 133 20.87 19.82 -10.77
C ASP A 133 21.97 19.59 -9.72
N VAL A 134 22.03 18.37 -9.18
CA VAL A 134 23.11 17.93 -8.27
C VAL A 134 23.97 16.90 -8.98
N GLU A 135 25.16 17.32 -9.39
CA GLU A 135 26.11 16.48 -10.12
C GLU A 135 26.99 15.65 -9.19
N LEU A 136 26.76 14.34 -9.17
CA LEU A 136 27.53 13.37 -8.40
C LEU A 136 28.54 12.57 -9.25
N THR A 137 29.06 13.16 -10.34
CA THR A 137 29.95 12.48 -11.31
C THR A 137 31.21 11.85 -10.69
N ALA A 138 31.66 12.31 -9.52
CA ALA A 138 32.80 11.74 -8.78
C ALA A 138 32.49 10.38 -8.12
N ASP A 139 31.23 9.95 -8.05
CA ASP A 139 30.84 8.62 -7.61
C ASP A 139 30.46 7.75 -8.82
N PRO A 140 31.30 6.78 -9.24
CA PRO A 140 31.05 5.99 -10.43
C PRO A 140 29.85 5.05 -10.31
N LYS A 141 29.34 4.78 -9.10
CA LYS A 141 28.15 3.93 -8.86
C LYS A 141 26.83 4.69 -8.98
N VAL A 142 26.86 6.01 -9.19
CA VAL A 142 25.65 6.81 -9.44
C VAL A 142 25.23 6.71 -10.91
N SER A 143 23.94 6.52 -11.16
CA SER A 143 23.33 6.47 -12.49
C SER A 143 23.27 7.83 -13.20
N ARG A 144 22.84 7.84 -14.47
CA ARG A 144 22.78 9.03 -15.36
C ARG A 144 21.37 9.20 -15.97
N PRO A 145 20.41 9.93 -15.35
CA PRO A 145 20.37 10.43 -13.96
C PRO A 145 20.12 9.29 -12.94
N HIS A 146 19.91 9.58 -11.66
CA HIS A 146 19.72 8.57 -10.60
C HIS A 146 18.40 8.72 -9.83
N ALA A 147 18.07 9.91 -9.36
CA ALA A 147 16.88 10.16 -8.54
C ALA A 147 16.29 11.53 -8.84
N ARG A 148 14.98 11.68 -8.64
CA ARG A 148 14.28 12.98 -8.68
C ARG A 148 13.73 13.26 -7.29
N LEU A 149 14.06 14.44 -6.76
CA LEU A 149 13.39 15.00 -5.59
C LEU A 149 12.46 16.11 -6.08
N TYR A 150 11.25 16.20 -5.53
CA TYR A 150 10.26 17.18 -5.96
C TYR A 150 9.30 17.56 -4.83
N TYR A 151 8.80 18.79 -4.85
CA TYR A 151 7.85 19.31 -3.88
C TYR A 151 6.44 19.23 -4.45
N GLU A 152 5.59 18.43 -3.83
CA GLU A 152 4.21 18.18 -4.27
C GLU A 152 3.29 18.00 -3.06
N LEU A 153 2.09 18.60 -3.14
CA LEU A 153 1.04 18.47 -2.12
C LEU A 153 1.46 18.87 -0.69
N GLY A 154 2.38 19.83 -0.56
CA GLY A 154 2.82 20.41 0.71
C GLY A 154 4.02 19.70 1.37
N THR A 155 4.64 18.72 0.70
CA THR A 155 5.76 17.95 1.23
C THR A 155 6.79 17.62 0.14
N TRP A 156 8.00 17.25 0.54
CA TRP A 156 9.06 16.84 -0.40
C TRP A 156 9.03 15.32 -0.60
N TRP A 157 9.16 14.90 -1.85
CA TRP A 157 9.20 13.50 -2.26
C TRP A 157 10.55 13.17 -2.90
N VAL A 158 10.91 11.88 -2.89
CA VAL A 158 12.01 11.30 -3.65
C VAL A 158 11.55 10.06 -4.41
N GLU A 159 11.95 9.94 -5.66
CA GLU A 159 11.78 8.73 -6.46
C GLU A 159 13.10 8.32 -7.13
N ASP A 160 13.23 7.01 -7.39
CA ASP A 160 14.35 6.42 -8.10
C ASP A 160 14.09 6.45 -9.62
N LEU A 161 14.99 7.07 -10.39
CA LEU A 161 14.88 7.17 -11.86
C LEU A 161 15.49 5.92 -12.53
N ASP A 162 14.98 4.75 -12.17
CA ASP A 162 15.41 3.41 -12.59
C ASP A 162 16.93 3.19 -12.48
N SER A 163 17.46 3.45 -11.29
CA SER A 163 18.90 3.51 -11.07
C SER A 163 19.49 2.10 -10.89
N THR A 164 20.64 1.84 -11.52
CA THR A 164 21.33 0.53 -11.47
C THR A 164 21.68 0.10 -10.04
N GLY A 165 21.94 1.04 -9.14
CA GLY A 165 22.26 0.77 -7.72
C GLY A 165 21.07 0.85 -6.76
N GLY A 166 19.94 1.41 -7.21
CA GLY A 166 18.84 1.85 -6.35
C GLY A 166 19.18 3.08 -5.50
N THR A 167 18.18 3.93 -5.27
CA THR A 167 18.15 4.92 -4.21
C THR A 167 17.71 4.26 -2.90
N TRP A 168 18.37 4.59 -1.79
CA TRP A 168 18.05 4.02 -0.48
C TRP A 168 17.85 5.10 0.57
N ARG A 169 16.73 5.08 1.30
CA ARG A 169 16.56 5.88 2.52
C ARG A 169 17.27 5.16 3.66
N VAL A 170 18.15 5.88 4.34
CA VAL A 170 18.93 5.39 5.47
C VAL A 170 18.31 5.92 6.75
N LYS A 171 18.17 5.05 7.76
CA LYS A 171 17.64 5.42 9.08
C LYS A 171 18.74 5.56 10.14
N ASP A 172 19.83 4.80 10.03
CA ASP A 172 20.94 4.81 10.99
C ASP A 172 22.31 4.87 10.30
N PHE A 173 23.11 5.89 10.64
CA PHE A 173 24.51 6.03 10.23
C PHE A 173 25.48 5.88 11.39
N ASP A 174 26.35 4.88 11.33
CA ASP A 174 27.52 4.82 12.18
C ASP A 174 28.61 5.73 11.62
N SER A 175 28.67 6.95 12.15
CA SER A 175 29.66 7.96 11.77
C SER A 175 31.11 7.61 12.18
N ALA A 176 31.30 6.72 13.16
CA ALA A 176 32.63 6.28 13.60
C ALA A 176 33.22 5.24 12.65
N ASN A 177 32.40 4.27 12.21
CA ASN A 177 32.82 3.19 11.32
C ASN A 177 32.53 3.46 9.83
N ARG A 178 31.82 4.55 9.50
CA ARG A 178 31.31 4.87 8.15
C ARG A 178 30.42 3.75 7.55
N THR A 179 29.75 3.01 8.42
CA THR A 179 28.87 1.88 8.07
C THR A 179 27.41 2.21 8.33
N TRP A 180 26.53 1.56 7.57
CA TRP A 180 25.11 1.89 7.49
C TRP A 180 24.30 0.70 7.97
N GLN A 181 23.63 0.82 9.10
CA GLN A 181 23.07 -0.34 9.81
C GLN A 181 21.70 -0.76 9.24
N THR A 182 20.85 0.21 8.89
CA THR A 182 19.55 -0.06 8.25
C THR A 182 19.32 0.82 7.02
N LYS A 183 19.10 0.21 5.86
CA LYS A 183 18.73 0.89 4.60
C LYS A 183 17.44 0.32 4.02
N GLN A 184 16.54 1.19 3.61
CA GLN A 184 15.32 0.87 2.88
C GLN A 184 15.50 1.29 1.42
N ARG A 185 15.49 0.35 0.47
CA ARG A 185 15.47 0.71 -0.96
C ARG A 185 14.15 1.40 -1.27
N LEU A 186 14.20 2.48 -2.05
CA LEU A 186 13.00 3.10 -2.60
C LEU A 186 12.50 2.26 -3.77
N THR A 187 11.23 1.85 -3.70
CA THR A 187 10.53 1.11 -4.77
C THR A 187 9.39 1.91 -5.39
N GLU A 188 9.03 3.04 -4.78
CA GLU A 188 8.00 3.99 -5.18
C GLU A 188 8.40 5.40 -4.72
N ALA A 189 7.70 6.43 -5.22
CA ALA A 189 7.88 7.80 -4.73
C ALA A 189 7.61 7.85 -3.22
N THR A 190 8.60 8.31 -2.45
CA THR A 190 8.63 8.24 -0.99
C THR A 190 8.71 9.64 -0.40
N GLU A 191 7.85 9.93 0.59
CA GLU A 191 7.85 11.19 1.31
C GLU A 191 9.09 11.35 2.19
N LEU A 192 9.73 12.52 2.10
CA LEU A 192 10.90 12.92 2.87
C LEU A 192 10.51 13.65 4.15
N ALA A 193 11.37 13.54 5.15
CA ALA A 193 11.36 14.36 6.36
C ALA A 193 12.72 15.08 6.51
N PRO A 194 12.79 16.21 7.25
CA PRO A 194 14.06 16.84 7.58
C PRO A 194 14.94 15.87 8.38
N GLY A 195 16.22 15.78 7.99
CA GLY A 195 17.18 14.84 8.56
C GLY A 195 17.28 13.50 7.82
N ASP A 196 16.38 13.19 6.88
CA ASP A 196 16.49 11.98 6.08
C ASP A 196 17.82 11.90 5.33
N GLN A 197 18.37 10.69 5.24
CA GLN A 197 19.59 10.42 4.50
C GLN A 197 19.29 9.52 3.30
N LEU A 198 19.69 9.96 2.10
CA LEU A 198 19.48 9.26 0.84
C LEU A 198 20.81 8.78 0.28
N GLN A 199 20.98 7.47 0.16
CA GLN A 199 22.13 6.86 -0.48
C GLN A 199 21.92 6.63 -1.97
N LEU A 200 22.86 7.16 -2.75
CA LEU A 200 22.99 7.03 -4.20
C LEU A 200 24.41 6.52 -4.48
N GLY A 201 24.57 5.22 -4.78
CA GLY A 201 25.92 4.65 -4.94
C GLY A 201 26.67 4.55 -3.60
N VAL A 202 27.81 5.24 -3.47
CA VAL A 202 28.51 5.46 -2.17
C VAL A 202 28.27 6.86 -1.58
N THR A 203 27.66 7.76 -2.34
CA THR A 203 27.39 9.14 -1.94
C THR A 203 26.06 9.22 -1.20
N ILE A 204 26.02 10.02 -0.12
CA ILE A 204 24.82 10.22 0.68
C ILE A 204 24.47 11.68 0.81
N LEU A 205 23.19 11.97 0.58
CA LEU A 205 22.56 13.27 0.71
C LEU A 205 21.79 13.31 2.02
N THR A 206 22.14 14.23 2.93
CA THR A 206 21.28 14.59 4.05
C THR A 206 20.31 15.67 3.60
N VAL A 207 19.03 15.40 3.78
CA VAL A 207 17.90 16.26 3.43
C VAL A 207 17.62 17.24 4.56
N ALA A 208 17.55 18.53 4.26
CA ALA A 208 17.19 19.57 5.22
C ALA A 208 16.19 20.55 4.59
N PHE A 209 15.06 20.75 5.27
CA PHE A 209 14.03 21.73 4.96
C PHE A 209 13.20 21.96 6.25
N THR A 210 12.34 22.96 6.28
CA THR A 210 11.49 23.26 7.44
C THR A 210 10.23 22.40 7.38
N ALA A 211 10.09 21.38 8.25
CA ALA A 211 8.81 20.67 8.33
C ALA A 211 7.70 21.57 8.90
N PRO A 212 6.43 21.43 8.46
CA PRO A 212 5.30 22.03 9.14
C PRO A 212 5.12 21.45 10.56
N ASP A 213 4.69 22.30 11.49
CA ASP A 213 4.76 22.07 12.94
C ASP A 213 3.65 21.12 13.48
N PRO A 214 3.95 20.08 14.31
CA PRO A 214 2.96 19.09 14.69
C PRO A 214 2.22 19.36 16.02
N ARG A 215 1.04 20.00 15.91
CA ARG A 215 -0.13 20.11 16.85
C ARG A 215 -0.33 21.50 17.53
N PRO A 216 -1.57 21.89 17.89
CA PRO A 216 -2.84 21.11 17.88
C PRO A 216 -3.73 21.41 16.67
N ALA A 217 -4.91 20.78 16.63
CA ALA A 217 -5.92 21.03 15.61
C ALA A 217 -6.61 22.39 15.83
N ASP A 218 -6.08 23.44 15.22
CA ASP A 218 -6.91 24.51 14.64
C ASP A 218 -6.16 25.30 13.55
N LEU A 219 -6.96 25.88 12.65
CA LEU A 219 -6.68 26.84 11.57
C LEU A 219 -5.34 27.63 11.68
N SER A 220 -4.52 27.78 10.63
CA SER A 220 -4.81 28.57 9.41
C SER A 220 -3.56 28.70 8.48
N LEU A 221 -3.74 29.28 7.28
CA LEU A 221 -2.71 29.56 6.22
C LEU A 221 -2.27 28.29 5.45
N GLU A 222 -2.91 27.85 4.36
CA GLU A 222 -3.46 28.59 3.20
C GLU A 222 -2.48 29.54 2.51
N SER A 223 -2.28 29.31 1.21
CA SER A 223 -1.50 30.16 0.30
C SER A 223 -2.25 31.45 -0.01
N GLN A 224 -1.65 32.60 0.31
CA GLN A 224 -2.23 33.91 -0.03
C GLN A 224 -1.93 34.32 -1.48
N ALA A 225 -2.75 33.81 -2.39
CA ALA A 225 -3.25 34.56 -3.55
C ALA A 225 -4.78 34.58 -3.41
N PRO A 226 -5.47 35.68 -3.73
CA PRO A 226 -6.64 36.17 -2.97
C PRO A 226 -7.72 35.11 -2.77
N VAL A 227 -7.66 34.52 -1.59
CA VAL A 227 -8.73 33.81 -0.92
C VAL A 227 -9.64 34.92 -0.39
N ASP A 228 -10.70 35.29 -1.13
CA ASP A 228 -11.88 35.91 -0.50
C ASP A 228 -12.19 35.11 0.76
N GLU A 229 -12.52 35.74 1.89
CA GLU A 229 -12.66 35.01 3.18
C GLU A 229 -13.64 33.82 3.05
N ILE A 230 -13.04 32.63 2.86
CA ILE A 230 -13.57 31.28 2.91
C ILE A 230 -14.31 30.95 4.20
N GLU A 231 -15.39 31.67 4.51
CA GLU A 231 -16.40 31.24 5.49
C GLU A 231 -16.58 29.71 5.42
N PRO A 232 -16.68 29.01 6.57
CA PRO A 232 -16.92 27.58 6.57
C PRO A 232 -18.13 27.29 5.68
N PRO A 233 -18.00 26.42 4.66
CA PRO A 233 -19.03 26.28 3.63
C PRO A 233 -20.35 25.95 4.31
N PRO A 234 -21.43 26.71 3.99
CA PRO A 234 -22.58 26.85 4.87
C PRO A 234 -23.08 25.49 5.29
N ASP A 235 -23.19 25.34 6.60
CA ASP A 235 -23.35 24.04 7.25
C ASP A 235 -24.54 23.28 6.64
N LEU A 236 -24.37 21.98 6.39
CA LEU A 236 -25.39 21.21 5.70
C LEU A 236 -26.66 21.25 6.54
N SER A 237 -27.73 21.85 6.02
CA SER A 237 -28.93 22.12 6.82
C SER A 237 -29.47 20.84 7.44
N GLU A 238 -30.04 20.92 8.64
CA GLU A 238 -30.60 19.73 9.31
C GLU A 238 -31.62 19.00 8.43
N ALA A 239 -32.38 19.73 7.61
CA ALA A 239 -33.28 19.19 6.60
C ALA A 239 -32.54 18.39 5.50
N ALA A 240 -31.40 18.87 5.02
CA ALA A 240 -30.58 18.16 4.03
C ALA A 240 -29.92 16.90 4.63
N ARG A 241 -29.39 17.00 5.85
CA ARG A 241 -28.84 15.83 6.58
C ARG A 241 -29.91 14.77 6.85
N ALA A 242 -31.11 15.20 7.28
CA ALA A 242 -32.25 14.31 7.47
C ALA A 242 -32.72 13.66 6.15
N ALA A 243 -32.73 14.40 5.04
CA ALA A 243 -33.07 13.86 3.73
C ALA A 243 -32.05 12.79 3.27
N ILE A 244 -30.75 13.03 3.45
CA ILE A 244 -29.69 12.04 3.19
C ILE A 244 -29.94 10.77 4.03
N LEU A 245 -30.14 10.93 5.34
CA LEU A 245 -30.38 9.83 6.26
C LEU A 245 -31.60 8.98 5.87
N VAL A 246 -32.74 9.63 5.60
CA VAL A 246 -33.99 8.96 5.18
C VAL A 246 -33.83 8.27 3.82
N SER A 247 -33.09 8.87 2.88
CA SER A 247 -32.88 8.28 1.55
C SER A 247 -32.09 6.96 1.63
N ILE A 248 -31.02 6.94 2.43
CA ILE A 248 -30.16 5.77 2.62
C ILE A 248 -30.84 4.71 3.49
N ASP A 249 -31.52 5.08 4.56
CA ASP A 249 -32.22 4.13 5.44
C ASP A 249 -33.38 3.42 4.70
N ARG A 250 -34.13 4.17 3.88
CA ARG A 250 -35.14 3.59 2.98
C ARG A 250 -34.53 2.64 1.97
N ALA A 251 -33.38 2.99 1.37
CA ALA A 251 -32.65 2.10 0.47
C ALA A 251 -32.14 0.84 1.17
N ALA A 252 -31.65 0.96 2.40
CA ALA A 252 -31.17 -0.14 3.23
C ALA A 252 -32.29 -1.12 3.59
N THR A 253 -33.46 -0.59 3.98
CA THR A 253 -34.65 -1.37 4.31
C THR A 253 -35.26 -2.06 3.09
N ALA A 254 -35.20 -1.41 1.92
CA ALA A 254 -35.71 -1.97 0.66
C ALA A 254 -34.79 -3.03 0.02
N THR A 255 -33.56 -3.23 0.52
CA THR A 255 -32.56 -4.12 -0.09
C THR A 255 -31.98 -5.13 0.89
N THR A 256 -32.14 -6.42 0.59
CA THR A 256 -31.66 -7.53 1.43
C THR A 256 -30.25 -8.02 1.05
N THR A 257 -29.73 -7.63 -0.12
CA THR A 257 -28.41 -8.06 -0.61
C THR A 257 -27.48 -6.87 -0.78
N LEU A 258 -26.17 -7.12 -0.61
CA LEU A 258 -25.14 -6.09 -0.78
C LEU A 258 -25.09 -5.50 -2.20
N PRO A 259 -25.15 -6.28 -3.31
CA PRO A 259 -25.19 -5.71 -4.66
C PRO A 259 -26.39 -4.79 -4.89
N SER A 260 -27.61 -5.22 -4.54
CA SER A 260 -28.81 -4.39 -4.73
C SER A 260 -28.78 -3.12 -3.87
N ARG A 261 -28.17 -3.17 -2.68
CA ARG A 261 -27.98 -1.99 -1.82
C ARG A 261 -26.99 -1.00 -2.43
N LEU A 262 -25.86 -1.51 -2.95
CA LEU A 262 -24.84 -0.69 -3.61
C LEU A 262 -25.37 -0.03 -4.89
N ASP A 263 -26.14 -0.75 -5.72
CA ASP A 263 -26.86 -0.17 -6.86
C ASP A 263 -27.76 1.00 -6.43
N ARG A 264 -28.58 0.80 -5.39
CA ARG A 264 -29.48 1.85 -4.90
C ARG A 264 -28.74 3.03 -4.26
N PHE A 265 -27.58 2.79 -3.64
CA PHE A 265 -26.71 3.86 -3.15
C PHE A 265 -26.10 4.66 -4.29
N LEU A 266 -25.75 4.02 -5.39
CA LEU A 266 -25.20 4.67 -6.57
C LEU A 266 -26.22 5.57 -7.28
N GLU A 267 -27.50 5.17 -7.27
CA GLU A 267 -28.61 6.02 -7.69
C GLU A 267 -28.74 7.26 -6.78
N ILE A 268 -28.68 7.08 -5.45
CA ILE A 268 -28.71 8.21 -4.49
C ILE A 268 -27.51 9.15 -4.69
N ILE A 269 -26.30 8.63 -4.92
CA ILE A 269 -25.12 9.45 -5.27
C ILE A 269 -25.40 10.24 -6.56
N GLY A 270 -26.11 9.66 -7.53
CA GLY A 270 -26.54 10.36 -8.75
C GLY A 270 -27.55 11.49 -8.51
N ASP A 271 -28.49 11.33 -7.57
CA ASP A 271 -29.44 12.37 -7.19
C ASP A 271 -28.73 13.61 -6.58
N TYR A 272 -27.62 13.41 -5.87
CA TYR A 272 -26.82 14.47 -5.25
C TYR A 272 -25.68 15.02 -6.13
N PHE A 273 -25.17 14.22 -7.07
CA PHE A 273 -24.14 14.60 -8.03
C PHE A 273 -24.62 14.32 -9.47
N PRO A 274 -25.67 15.02 -9.95
CA PRO A 274 -26.20 14.84 -11.31
C PRO A 274 -25.20 15.23 -12.40
N GLN A 275 -24.18 16.02 -12.06
CA GLN A 275 -23.09 16.44 -12.93
C GLN A 275 -21.87 15.51 -12.96
N ALA A 276 -21.87 14.43 -12.16
CA ALA A 276 -20.78 13.46 -12.20
C ALA A 276 -20.97 12.50 -13.39
N ASP A 277 -20.01 12.51 -14.31
CA ASP A 277 -19.96 11.64 -15.49
C ASP A 277 -19.66 10.19 -15.09
N HIS A 278 -18.81 9.99 -14.07
CA HIS A 278 -18.66 8.69 -13.41
C HIS A 278 -18.93 8.77 -11.91
N ARG A 279 -19.51 7.69 -11.40
CA ARG A 279 -19.80 7.48 -9.98
C ARG A 279 -19.40 6.06 -9.63
N THR A 280 -18.57 5.87 -8.61
CA THR A 280 -18.06 4.56 -8.22
C THR A 280 -18.02 4.43 -6.70
N ILE A 281 -18.56 3.33 -6.17
CA ILE A 281 -18.32 2.93 -4.78
C ILE A 281 -17.21 1.88 -4.80
N LEU A 282 -16.04 2.21 -4.25
CA LEU A 282 -14.98 1.25 -3.99
C LEU A 282 -15.17 0.69 -2.58
N LEU A 283 -15.00 -0.62 -2.41
CA LEU A 283 -14.94 -1.26 -1.09
C LEU A 283 -13.53 -1.80 -0.84
N ARG A 284 -13.13 -1.83 0.43
CA ARG A 284 -11.92 -2.55 0.85
C ARG A 284 -12.24 -4.02 1.03
N ASP A 285 -11.43 -4.88 0.43
CA ASP A 285 -11.54 -6.32 0.58
C ASP A 285 -10.82 -6.85 1.84
N GLU A 286 -10.77 -8.17 1.99
CA GLU A 286 -10.14 -8.86 3.13
C GLU A 286 -8.64 -8.57 3.28
N VAL A 287 -7.91 -8.36 2.17
CA VAL A 287 -6.49 -7.96 2.17
C VAL A 287 -6.33 -6.42 2.18
N LYS A 288 -7.40 -5.69 2.48
CA LYS A 288 -7.50 -4.23 2.60
C LYS A 288 -7.31 -3.50 1.26
N GLU A 289 -7.30 -4.18 0.13
CA GLU A 289 -7.16 -3.56 -1.20
C GLU A 289 -8.50 -3.00 -1.71
N LEU A 290 -8.44 -2.02 -2.62
CA LEU A 290 -9.63 -1.31 -3.10
C LEU A 290 -10.18 -1.94 -4.38
N ILE A 291 -11.42 -2.40 -4.34
CA ILE A 291 -12.11 -3.00 -5.49
C ILE A 291 -13.35 -2.15 -5.84
N PRO A 292 -13.59 -1.78 -7.12
CA PRO A 292 -14.80 -1.08 -7.55
C PRO A 292 -16.02 -2.00 -7.38
N ALA A 293 -16.80 -1.79 -6.32
CA ALA A 293 -17.91 -2.66 -5.97
C ALA A 293 -19.13 -2.41 -6.88
N VAL A 294 -19.37 -1.14 -7.24
CA VAL A 294 -20.34 -0.74 -8.25
C VAL A 294 -19.89 0.56 -8.93
N THR A 295 -20.16 0.73 -10.23
CA THR A 295 -19.86 1.95 -10.99
C THR A 295 -20.99 2.30 -11.97
N TRP A 296 -21.15 3.60 -12.24
CA TRP A 296 -22.04 4.20 -13.22
C TRP A 296 -21.23 5.18 -14.09
N PRO A 297 -21.43 5.22 -15.42
CA PRO A 297 -22.20 4.26 -16.22
C PRO A 297 -21.73 2.81 -15.99
N ARG A 298 -22.65 1.85 -16.12
CA ARG A 298 -22.31 0.44 -15.93
C ARG A 298 -21.43 -0.02 -17.10
N GLY A 299 -20.12 -0.10 -16.87
CA GLY A 299 -19.14 -0.62 -17.82
C GLY A 299 -18.28 -1.74 -17.23
N PRO A 300 -17.51 -2.45 -18.08
CA PRO A 300 -16.57 -3.48 -17.66
C PRO A 300 -15.34 -2.89 -16.95
N VAL A 301 -15.01 -1.61 -17.19
CA VAL A 301 -13.92 -0.86 -16.54
C VAL A 301 -14.50 0.24 -15.67
N ALA A 302 -14.06 0.33 -14.41
CA ALA A 302 -14.31 1.51 -13.58
C ALA A 302 -13.27 2.60 -13.87
N GLN A 303 -13.73 3.80 -14.25
CA GLN A 303 -12.88 5.00 -14.26
C GLN A 303 -12.74 5.50 -12.82
N VAL A 304 -11.55 5.28 -12.24
CA VAL A 304 -11.22 5.66 -10.85
C VAL A 304 -9.73 5.99 -10.70
N SER A 305 -9.44 7.10 -10.03
CA SER A 305 -8.08 7.39 -9.57
C SER A 305 -7.82 6.74 -8.21
N TYR A 306 -7.17 5.57 -8.22
CA TYR A 306 -6.76 4.88 -6.99
C TYR A 306 -5.82 5.72 -6.12
N THR A 307 -5.06 6.64 -6.70
CA THR A 307 -4.22 7.60 -5.97
C THR A 307 -5.06 8.50 -5.08
N LEU A 308 -6.15 9.08 -5.62
CA LEU A 308 -7.10 9.87 -4.82
C LEU A 308 -7.83 9.00 -3.79
N ALA A 309 -8.26 7.79 -4.16
CA ALA A 309 -8.94 6.85 -3.27
C ALA A 309 -8.07 6.41 -2.07
N ARG A 310 -6.80 6.06 -2.31
CA ARG A 310 -5.83 5.74 -1.24
C ARG A 310 -5.55 6.98 -0.38
N ARG A 311 -5.42 8.17 -0.99
CA ARG A 311 -5.21 9.44 -0.27
C ARG A 311 -6.37 9.75 0.69
N ALA A 312 -7.61 9.71 0.22
CA ALA A 312 -8.80 9.99 1.02
C ALA A 312 -8.94 9.08 2.23
N ILE A 313 -8.57 7.79 2.08
CA ILE A 313 -8.57 6.86 3.21
C ILE A 313 -7.41 7.15 4.17
N ARG A 314 -6.22 7.50 3.66
CA ARG A 314 -5.05 7.83 4.48
C ARG A 314 -5.25 9.10 5.31
N SER A 315 -5.87 10.13 4.72
CA SER A 315 -6.20 11.38 5.43
C SER A 315 -7.48 11.29 6.26
N GLN A 316 -8.33 10.28 6.02
CA GLN A 316 -9.70 10.20 6.54
C GLN A 316 -10.56 11.44 6.22
N GLN A 317 -10.23 12.14 5.14
CA GLN A 317 -10.90 13.36 4.70
C GLN A 317 -11.38 13.22 3.25
N VAL A 318 -12.44 13.96 2.91
CA VAL A 318 -12.87 14.12 1.52
C VAL A 318 -11.76 14.81 0.74
N ILE A 319 -11.30 14.18 -0.34
CA ILE A 319 -10.38 14.80 -1.29
C ILE A 319 -11.23 15.40 -2.42
N HIS A 320 -11.20 16.72 -2.53
CA HIS A 320 -11.62 17.43 -3.72
C HIS A 320 -10.39 17.73 -4.58
N TRP A 321 -10.45 17.32 -5.85
CA TRP A 321 -9.40 17.55 -6.83
C TRP A 321 -10.02 18.22 -8.06
N VAL A 322 -9.35 19.24 -8.58
CA VAL A 322 -9.70 19.93 -9.82
C VAL A 322 -8.46 19.98 -10.69
N ARG A 323 -8.62 19.76 -12.00
CA ARG A 323 -7.53 19.80 -12.98
C ARG A 323 -6.96 21.21 -13.08
N ASP A 324 -5.69 21.34 -12.72
CA ASP A 324 -4.90 22.53 -13.02
C ASP A 324 -4.43 22.47 -14.50
N LEU A 325 -5.04 23.31 -15.34
CA LEU A 325 -4.73 23.40 -16.77
C LEU A 325 -3.35 24.02 -17.07
N SER A 326 -2.63 24.51 -16.06
CA SER A 326 -1.25 24.98 -16.19
C SER A 326 -0.20 23.87 -16.03
N LEU A 327 -0.62 22.66 -15.61
CA LEU A 327 0.25 21.50 -15.41
C LEU A 327 0.15 20.52 -16.58
N ASP A 328 1.30 19.94 -16.94
CA ASP A 328 1.41 18.88 -17.94
C ASP A 328 0.60 17.63 -17.53
N GLN A 329 -0.28 17.17 -18.43
CA GLN A 329 -1.14 16.00 -18.23
C GLN A 329 -0.35 14.71 -17.97
N SER A 330 0.90 14.63 -18.46
CA SER A 330 1.79 13.47 -18.23
C SER A 330 2.02 13.15 -16.74
N ARG A 331 1.76 14.11 -15.84
CA ARG A 331 1.92 13.97 -14.38
C ARG A 331 0.83 13.15 -13.69
N TYR A 332 -0.36 13.02 -14.29
CA TYR A 332 -1.48 12.30 -13.67
C TYR A 332 -2.18 11.31 -14.64
N PRO A 333 -1.51 10.21 -15.07
CA PRO A 333 -2.09 9.27 -16.04
C PRO A 333 -3.41 8.62 -15.60
N SER A 334 -3.67 8.52 -14.30
CA SER A 334 -4.92 7.98 -13.75
C SER A 334 -6.05 9.02 -13.62
N LEU A 335 -5.85 10.23 -14.16
CA LEU A 335 -6.81 11.35 -14.20
C LEU A 335 -6.87 11.98 -15.61
N GLU A 336 -6.38 11.25 -16.61
CA GLU A 336 -6.61 11.55 -18.02
C GLU A 336 -8.13 11.56 -18.30
N GLY A 337 -8.61 12.50 -19.13
CA GLY A 337 -10.05 12.79 -19.24
C GLY A 337 -10.67 13.56 -18.06
N THR A 338 -10.38 13.20 -16.80
CA THR A 338 -11.00 13.82 -15.60
C THR A 338 -10.62 15.29 -15.40
N THR A 339 -11.61 16.19 -15.34
CA THR A 339 -11.48 17.63 -15.05
C THR A 339 -11.71 17.97 -13.58
N ALA A 340 -12.57 17.25 -12.87
CA ALA A 340 -12.67 17.32 -11.41
C ALA A 340 -13.09 15.98 -10.81
N ALA A 341 -12.65 15.71 -9.58
CA ALA A 341 -12.98 14.49 -8.84
C ALA A 341 -13.23 14.79 -7.35
N LEU A 342 -14.26 14.16 -6.79
CA LEU A 342 -14.52 14.10 -5.35
C LEU A 342 -14.39 12.67 -4.86
N CYS A 343 -13.69 12.52 -3.74
CA CYS A 343 -13.32 11.22 -3.20
C CYS A 343 -13.51 11.22 -1.68
N ALA A 344 -14.64 10.70 -1.21
CA ALA A 344 -15.04 10.69 0.19
C ALA A 344 -14.83 9.29 0.81
N PRO A 345 -14.06 9.17 1.92
CA PRO A 345 -13.84 7.89 2.58
C PRO A 345 -15.09 7.46 3.35
N MET A 346 -15.55 6.22 3.13
CA MET A 346 -16.64 5.62 3.89
C MET A 346 -16.10 5.13 5.24
N LEU A 347 -16.22 5.97 6.27
CA LEU A 347 -15.70 5.72 7.62
C LEU A 347 -16.77 5.09 8.52
N PHE A 348 -16.43 3.97 9.15
CA PHE A 348 -17.20 3.36 10.22
C PHE A 348 -16.28 3.11 11.43
N ASN A 349 -16.64 3.64 12.60
CA ASN A 349 -15.82 3.57 13.84
C ASN A 349 -14.34 3.94 13.63
N GLY A 350 -14.06 5.01 12.88
CA GLY A 350 -12.68 5.45 12.57
C GLY A 350 -11.92 4.58 11.56
N ARG A 351 -12.53 3.53 11.01
CA ARG A 351 -11.95 2.69 9.95
C ARG A 351 -12.65 2.95 8.62
N ALA A 352 -11.88 3.20 7.56
CA ALA A 352 -12.42 3.21 6.22
C ALA A 352 -12.80 1.79 5.77
N ILE A 353 -14.04 1.59 5.35
CA ILE A 353 -14.53 0.35 4.72
C ILE A 353 -14.57 0.45 3.19
N GLY A 354 -14.41 1.66 2.65
CA GLY A 354 -14.47 1.94 1.22
C GLY A 354 -14.36 3.44 0.93
N VAL A 355 -14.70 3.83 -0.30
CA VAL A 355 -14.65 5.19 -0.82
C VAL A 355 -15.84 5.41 -1.76
N ILE A 356 -16.50 6.56 -1.65
CA ILE A 356 -17.32 7.13 -2.73
C ILE A 356 -16.40 7.97 -3.60
N TYR A 357 -16.28 7.61 -4.87
CA TYR A 357 -15.55 8.35 -5.89
C TYR A 357 -16.55 8.85 -6.93
N VAL A 358 -16.55 10.14 -7.21
CA VAL A 358 -17.33 10.75 -8.30
C VAL A 358 -16.42 11.69 -9.07
N ASP A 359 -16.54 11.71 -10.39
CA ASP A 359 -15.73 12.60 -11.23
C ASP A 359 -16.47 13.10 -12.46
N THR A 360 -15.89 14.11 -13.12
CA THR A 360 -16.44 14.73 -14.32
C THR A 360 -15.32 15.17 -15.26
N ASP A 361 -15.53 15.05 -16.57
CA ASP A 361 -14.63 15.61 -17.60
C ASP A 361 -14.95 17.07 -17.95
N ARG A 362 -16.08 17.59 -17.43
CA ARG A 362 -16.67 18.86 -17.81
C ARG A 362 -16.18 20.03 -16.96
N ALA A 363 -15.57 21.02 -17.64
CA ALA A 363 -15.11 22.25 -17.00
C ALA A 363 -16.25 23.20 -16.57
N ASP A 364 -17.46 23.06 -17.14
CA ASP A 364 -18.62 23.88 -16.81
C ASP A 364 -19.41 23.38 -15.58
N THR A 365 -19.11 22.17 -15.08
CA THR A 365 -19.86 21.53 -13.99
C THR A 365 -18.97 21.02 -12.86
N LEU A 366 -18.05 21.86 -12.40
CA LEU A 366 -17.20 21.58 -11.24
C LEU A 366 -18.02 21.34 -9.96
N PHE A 367 -17.46 20.58 -9.02
CA PHE A 367 -18.07 20.36 -7.72
C PHE A 367 -17.91 21.60 -6.82
N ASP A 368 -19.03 22.11 -6.28
CA ASP A 368 -19.01 23.26 -5.38
C ASP A 368 -18.53 22.86 -3.96
N ARG A 369 -18.40 23.83 -3.05
CA ARG A 369 -17.99 23.51 -1.67
C ARG A 369 -19.02 22.66 -0.92
N LYS A 370 -20.31 22.74 -1.26
CA LYS A 370 -21.37 21.95 -0.61
C LYS A 370 -21.25 20.48 -0.98
N ALA A 371 -20.78 20.16 -2.18
CA ALA A 371 -20.50 18.81 -2.64
C ALA A 371 -19.55 18.02 -1.72
N SER A 372 -18.58 18.69 -1.07
CA SER A 372 -17.71 18.07 -0.06
C SER A 372 -18.47 17.70 1.23
N ASN A 373 -19.35 18.58 1.71
CA ASN A 373 -20.19 18.30 2.88
C ASN A 373 -21.22 17.19 2.59
N VAL A 374 -21.86 17.23 1.42
CA VAL A 374 -22.81 16.21 0.96
C VAL A 374 -22.13 14.83 0.82
N SER A 375 -20.96 14.77 0.19
CA SER A 375 -20.24 13.49 0.01
C SER A 375 -19.73 12.91 1.33
N SER A 376 -19.31 13.75 2.29
CA SER A 376 -18.95 13.33 3.65
C SER A 376 -20.13 12.71 4.41
N GLU A 377 -21.30 13.36 4.38
CA GLU A 377 -22.52 12.86 5.04
C GLU A 377 -23.02 11.57 4.37
N LEU A 378 -23.09 11.53 3.03
CA LEU A 378 -23.40 10.32 2.26
C LEU A 378 -22.46 9.17 2.63
N ALA A 379 -21.14 9.39 2.62
CA ALA A 379 -20.14 8.38 2.94
C ALA A 379 -20.30 7.86 4.38
N THR A 380 -20.58 8.74 5.33
CA THR A 380 -20.80 8.39 6.75
C THR A 380 -22.05 7.55 6.96
N VAL A 381 -23.18 7.96 6.37
CA VAL A 381 -24.47 7.26 6.52
C VAL A 381 -24.46 5.94 5.73
N MET A 382 -23.90 5.90 4.52
CA MET A 382 -23.71 4.66 3.76
C MET A 382 -22.80 3.68 4.52
N ALA A 383 -21.70 4.15 5.11
CA ALA A 383 -20.79 3.27 5.87
C ALA A 383 -21.49 2.56 7.03
N ARG A 384 -22.33 3.29 7.79
CA ARG A 384 -23.18 2.72 8.85
C ARG A 384 -24.17 1.70 8.31
N SER A 385 -24.81 2.00 7.19
CA SER A 385 -25.80 1.12 6.56
C SER A 385 -25.21 -0.15 5.93
N LEU A 386 -23.94 -0.12 5.53
CA LEU A 386 -23.24 -1.31 5.02
C LEU A 386 -22.75 -2.24 6.14
N GLN A 387 -22.54 -1.77 7.37
CA GLN A 387 -21.92 -2.59 8.42
C GLN A 387 -22.63 -3.92 8.74
N PRO A 388 -23.98 -4.02 8.78
CA PRO A 388 -24.67 -5.30 8.97
C PRO A 388 -24.47 -6.29 7.79
N LEU A 389 -24.10 -5.79 6.61
CA LEU A 389 -23.78 -6.58 5.42
C LEU A 389 -22.28 -6.73 5.15
N ALA A 390 -21.41 -5.95 5.79
CA ALA A 390 -19.95 -6.07 5.63
C ALA A 390 -19.37 -7.30 6.35
N GLN A 391 -20.17 -7.96 7.21
CA GLN A 391 -19.91 -9.30 7.73
C GLN A 391 -20.51 -10.41 6.84
N ALA A 392 -21.32 -10.05 5.85
CA ALA A 392 -21.81 -10.95 4.82
C ALA A 392 -20.92 -10.84 3.57
N THR A 393 -20.76 -11.96 2.88
CA THR A 393 -19.90 -12.14 1.70
C THR A 393 -19.93 -10.95 0.74
N PHE A 394 -18.76 -10.38 0.45
CA PHE A 394 -18.58 -9.39 -0.61
C PHE A 394 -19.21 -9.86 -1.93
N PRO A 395 -19.59 -8.95 -2.86
CA PRO A 395 -19.92 -9.36 -4.23
C PRO A 395 -18.82 -10.29 -4.75
N SER A 396 -19.21 -11.50 -5.17
CA SER A 396 -18.26 -12.55 -5.55
C SER A 396 -17.66 -12.24 -6.92
N PHE A 397 -16.70 -11.32 -6.94
CA PHE A 397 -15.85 -11.06 -8.09
C PHE A 397 -14.97 -12.28 -8.39
N PRO A 398 -14.66 -12.57 -9.66
CA PRO A 398 -13.67 -13.58 -9.98
C PRO A 398 -12.33 -13.25 -9.30
N GLU A 399 -11.84 -14.18 -8.49
CA GLU A 399 -10.51 -14.14 -7.89
C GLU A 399 -9.54 -14.96 -8.75
N VAL A 400 -8.44 -14.37 -9.19
CA VAL A 400 -7.42 -15.06 -9.99
C VAL A 400 -6.05 -15.04 -9.33
N PHE A 401 -5.25 -16.09 -9.51
CA PHE A 401 -3.83 -16.11 -9.17
C PHE A 401 -3.00 -15.79 -10.41
N ILE A 402 -1.99 -14.93 -10.31
CA ILE A 402 -1.06 -14.66 -11.42
C ILE A 402 0.26 -15.40 -11.17
N ALA A 403 0.59 -16.35 -12.05
CA ALA A 403 1.87 -17.04 -12.10
C ALA A 403 2.81 -16.29 -13.07
N TYR A 404 3.93 -15.77 -12.55
CA TYR A 404 4.85 -14.89 -13.29
C TYR A 404 6.28 -14.97 -12.73
N ALA A 405 7.30 -14.60 -13.52
CA ALA A 405 8.66 -14.49 -13.01
C ALA A 405 8.90 -13.11 -12.36
N PRO A 406 9.75 -13.00 -11.31
CA PRO A 406 10.05 -11.71 -10.66
C PRO A 406 10.53 -10.58 -11.59
N ALA A 407 11.10 -10.92 -12.76
CA ALA A 407 11.51 -9.97 -13.79
C ALA A 407 10.31 -9.24 -14.43
N ASP A 408 9.15 -9.90 -14.51
CA ASP A 408 7.94 -9.39 -15.18
C ASP A 408 7.09 -8.50 -14.24
N ARG A 409 7.55 -8.27 -13.00
CA ARG A 409 6.80 -7.61 -11.93
C ARG A 409 6.19 -6.25 -12.31
N ARG A 410 6.91 -5.39 -13.04
CA ARG A 410 6.39 -4.08 -13.47
C ARG A 410 5.12 -4.21 -14.33
N LEU A 411 5.10 -5.18 -15.24
CA LEU A 411 3.95 -5.47 -16.10
C LEU A 411 2.82 -6.11 -15.29
N VAL A 412 3.16 -7.00 -14.35
CA VAL A 412 2.16 -7.67 -13.50
C VAL A 412 1.53 -6.72 -12.48
N ASP A 413 2.26 -5.74 -11.96
CA ASP A 413 1.71 -4.67 -11.12
C ASP A 413 0.73 -3.77 -11.89
N ARG A 414 1.00 -3.50 -13.19
CA ARG A 414 0.04 -2.84 -14.11
C ARG A 414 -1.18 -3.73 -14.35
N LEU A 415 -0.98 -4.99 -14.76
CA LEU A 415 -2.05 -5.96 -15.02
C LEU A 415 -2.96 -6.16 -13.80
N ARG A 416 -2.39 -6.17 -12.59
CA ARG A 416 -3.15 -6.20 -11.33
C ARG A 416 -4.08 -4.99 -11.20
N ALA A 417 -3.56 -3.77 -11.37
CA ALA A 417 -4.36 -2.55 -11.28
C ALA A 417 -5.47 -2.53 -12.34
N ASP A 418 -5.18 -3.05 -13.54
CA ASP A 418 -6.11 -3.09 -14.66
C ASP A 418 -7.23 -4.13 -14.46
N LEU A 419 -6.90 -5.31 -13.94
CA LEU A 419 -7.87 -6.33 -13.53
C LEU A 419 -8.74 -5.82 -12.37
N HIS A 420 -8.17 -5.08 -11.41
CA HIS A 420 -8.94 -4.44 -10.32
C HIS A 420 -9.91 -3.39 -10.87
N ARG A 421 -9.50 -2.55 -11.83
CA ARG A 421 -10.41 -1.65 -12.57
C ARG A 421 -11.55 -2.42 -13.25
N ARG A 422 -11.26 -3.63 -13.74
CA ARG A 422 -12.23 -4.56 -14.33
C ARG A 422 -12.91 -5.50 -13.32
N ARG A 423 -12.97 -5.12 -12.03
CA ARG A 423 -13.65 -5.87 -10.95
C ARG A 423 -13.25 -7.35 -10.85
N ILE A 424 -12.01 -7.67 -11.19
CA ILE A 424 -11.38 -8.98 -10.99
C ILE A 424 -10.39 -8.84 -9.84
N LYS A 425 -10.52 -9.68 -8.82
CA LYS A 425 -9.62 -9.69 -7.66
C LYS A 425 -8.40 -10.54 -7.99
N VAL A 426 -7.22 -10.08 -7.58
CA VAL A 426 -5.96 -10.79 -7.88
C VAL A 426 -5.27 -11.20 -6.59
N ARG A 427 -4.94 -12.48 -6.46
CA ARG A 427 -4.14 -13.04 -5.35
C ARG A 427 -2.70 -13.29 -5.78
N PHE A 428 -1.80 -13.14 -4.82
CA PHE A 428 -0.36 -13.31 -4.99
C PHE A 428 0.27 -14.11 -3.86
N ASP A 429 1.52 -14.51 -4.11
CA ASP A 429 2.41 -15.11 -3.13
C ASP A 429 2.93 -14.13 -2.06
N GLU A 430 2.09 -13.22 -1.59
CA GLU A 430 2.41 -12.24 -0.54
C GLU A 430 2.35 -12.87 0.87
N HIS A 431 2.07 -14.18 0.95
CA HIS A 431 1.86 -14.93 2.18
C HIS A 431 2.91 -16.02 2.46
N LEU A 432 3.82 -16.34 1.50
CA LEU A 432 4.89 -17.31 1.77
C LEU A 432 6.02 -16.68 2.57
N ARG A 433 6.14 -17.10 3.82
CA ARG A 433 7.24 -16.77 4.72
C ARG A 433 8.42 -17.68 4.37
N PRO A 434 9.69 -17.22 4.48
CA PRO A 434 10.84 -18.11 4.35
C PRO A 434 10.72 -19.25 5.38
N GLY A 435 10.67 -20.51 4.93
CA GLY A 435 10.46 -21.69 5.79
C GLY A 435 9.05 -22.31 5.73
N ASP A 436 8.05 -21.62 5.18
CA ASP A 436 6.77 -22.25 4.84
C ASP A 436 6.99 -23.34 3.76
N ASP A 437 6.21 -24.42 3.80
CA ASP A 437 6.16 -25.36 2.69
C ASP A 437 5.55 -24.65 1.48
N ARG A 438 6.45 -24.21 0.59
CA ARG A 438 6.12 -23.48 -0.63
C ARG A 438 5.07 -24.21 -1.47
N GLN A 439 5.08 -25.55 -1.46
CA GLN A 439 4.16 -26.34 -2.26
C GLN A 439 2.75 -26.38 -1.64
N THR A 440 2.64 -26.52 -0.32
CA THR A 440 1.33 -26.58 0.37
C THR A 440 0.63 -25.23 0.44
N ALA A 441 1.32 -24.14 0.80
CA ALA A 441 0.66 -22.83 0.89
C ALA A 441 0.21 -22.33 -0.49
N LEU A 442 1.04 -22.52 -1.52
CA LEU A 442 0.72 -22.21 -2.91
C LEU A 442 -0.45 -23.06 -3.43
N LYS A 443 -0.50 -24.35 -3.08
CA LYS A 443 -1.64 -25.21 -3.42
C LYS A 443 -2.95 -24.69 -2.81
N SER A 444 -2.95 -24.32 -1.54
CA SER A 444 -4.13 -23.74 -0.87
C SER A 444 -4.54 -22.39 -1.48
N LEU A 445 -3.56 -21.55 -1.83
CA LEU A 445 -3.79 -20.26 -2.49
C LEU A 445 -4.46 -20.43 -3.86
N ILE A 446 -3.88 -21.29 -4.71
CA ILE A 446 -4.42 -21.62 -6.04
C ILE A 446 -5.80 -22.26 -5.91
N GLN A 447 -6.00 -23.18 -4.97
CA GLN A 447 -7.30 -23.82 -4.71
C GLN A 447 -8.40 -22.82 -4.34
N ALA A 448 -8.08 -21.74 -3.63
CA ALA A 448 -9.02 -20.67 -3.27
C ALA A 448 -9.38 -19.73 -4.43
N THR A 449 -8.58 -19.67 -5.50
CA THR A 449 -8.87 -18.84 -6.68
C THR A 449 -9.79 -19.53 -7.69
N ASN A 450 -10.49 -18.74 -8.51
CA ASN A 450 -11.38 -19.24 -9.56
C ASN A 450 -10.59 -19.71 -10.79
N ALA A 451 -9.53 -18.99 -11.16
CA ALA A 451 -8.64 -19.33 -12.28
C ALA A 451 -7.21 -18.85 -12.04
N VAL A 452 -6.29 -19.30 -12.91
CA VAL A 452 -4.88 -18.92 -12.89
C VAL A 452 -4.52 -18.23 -14.21
N ILE A 453 -3.88 -17.07 -14.14
CA ILE A 453 -3.29 -16.40 -15.30
C ILE A 453 -1.81 -16.79 -15.33
N TRP A 454 -1.36 -17.41 -16.42
CA TRP A 454 0.06 -17.67 -16.64
C TRP A 454 0.63 -16.59 -17.57
N VAL A 455 1.38 -15.66 -16.97
CA VAL A 455 2.11 -14.62 -17.70
C VAL A 455 3.37 -15.26 -18.30
N MET A 456 3.42 -15.40 -19.62
CA MET A 456 4.48 -16.03 -20.39
C MET A 456 5.43 -14.97 -20.99
N SER A 457 6.68 -15.07 -20.55
CA SER A 457 7.86 -14.34 -21.01
C SER A 457 9.01 -15.35 -21.09
N PRO A 458 10.17 -15.03 -21.72
CA PRO A 458 11.33 -15.90 -21.66
C PRO A 458 11.75 -16.28 -20.23
N SER A 459 11.66 -15.32 -19.30
CA SER A 459 11.96 -15.50 -17.87
C SER A 459 10.95 -16.40 -17.16
N SER A 460 9.66 -16.26 -17.48
CA SER A 460 8.57 -17.04 -16.89
C SER A 460 8.55 -18.48 -17.39
N VAL A 461 8.69 -18.69 -18.70
CA VAL A 461 8.73 -20.05 -19.27
C VAL A 461 9.92 -20.85 -18.74
N ALA A 462 11.08 -20.20 -18.56
CA ALA A 462 12.28 -20.84 -17.97
C ALA A 462 12.22 -20.99 -16.44
N SER A 463 11.24 -20.38 -15.75
CA SER A 463 11.19 -20.36 -14.28
C SER A 463 10.61 -21.66 -13.70
N ALA A 464 11.45 -22.44 -13.03
CA ALA A 464 11.03 -23.65 -12.31
C ALA A 464 9.95 -23.37 -11.25
N GLN A 465 9.91 -22.16 -10.67
CA GLN A 465 8.85 -21.72 -9.78
C GLN A 465 7.50 -21.62 -10.50
N VAL A 466 7.46 -20.94 -11.65
CA VAL A 466 6.22 -20.76 -12.42
C VAL A 466 5.72 -22.10 -12.96
N GLN A 467 6.63 -22.98 -13.41
CA GLN A 467 6.26 -24.34 -13.82
C GLN A 467 5.61 -25.14 -12.68
N ALA A 468 6.06 -24.96 -11.43
CA ALA A 468 5.43 -25.59 -10.27
C ALA A 468 4.05 -24.97 -9.93
N GLU A 469 3.91 -23.65 -10.06
CA GLU A 469 2.63 -22.93 -9.89
C GLU A 469 1.58 -23.41 -10.91
N VAL A 470 1.96 -23.49 -12.19
CA VAL A 470 1.11 -24.00 -13.28
C VAL A 470 0.76 -25.47 -13.08
N ALA A 471 1.73 -26.32 -12.69
CA ALA A 471 1.47 -27.73 -12.43
C ALA A 471 0.48 -27.94 -11.26
N LEU A 472 0.57 -27.12 -10.20
CA LEU A 472 -0.40 -27.15 -9.10
C LEU A 472 -1.80 -26.69 -9.56
N ALA A 473 -1.89 -25.68 -10.44
CA ALA A 473 -3.14 -25.25 -11.04
C ALA A 473 -3.81 -26.35 -11.88
N GLN A 474 -3.02 -27.06 -12.70
CA GLN A 474 -3.47 -28.23 -13.48
C GLN A 474 -3.97 -29.36 -12.57
N GLN A 475 -3.21 -29.71 -11.52
CA GLN A 475 -3.60 -30.73 -10.53
C GLN A 475 -4.86 -30.34 -9.75
N ALA A 476 -5.09 -29.05 -9.51
CA ALA A 476 -6.28 -28.53 -8.86
C ALA A 476 -7.48 -28.35 -9.81
N GLY A 477 -7.35 -28.71 -11.10
CA GLY A 477 -8.41 -28.58 -12.10
C GLY A 477 -8.80 -27.13 -12.41
N LYS A 478 -7.92 -26.15 -12.14
CA LYS A 478 -8.20 -24.74 -12.38
C LYS A 478 -8.11 -24.42 -13.87
N HIS A 479 -8.96 -23.51 -14.33
CA HIS A 479 -8.80 -22.92 -15.65
C HIS A 479 -7.52 -22.09 -15.68
N ILE A 480 -6.69 -22.28 -16.70
CA ILE A 480 -5.42 -21.57 -16.86
C ILE A 480 -5.52 -20.71 -18.12
N PHE A 481 -5.37 -19.41 -17.96
CA PHE A 481 -5.32 -18.42 -19.03
C PHE A 481 -3.85 -18.18 -19.43
N PRO A 482 -3.38 -18.70 -20.58
CA PRO A 482 -2.02 -18.47 -21.02
C PRO A 482 -1.95 -17.10 -21.70
N VAL A 483 -1.08 -16.22 -21.19
CA VAL A 483 -0.96 -14.82 -21.60
C VAL A 483 0.48 -14.55 -22.03
N VAL A 484 0.75 -14.34 -23.32
CA VAL A 484 2.08 -13.96 -23.82
C VAL A 484 2.28 -12.45 -23.61
N VAL A 485 3.32 -12.06 -22.88
CA VAL A 485 3.68 -10.64 -22.66
C VAL A 485 5.00 -10.24 -23.31
N ALA A 486 5.80 -11.24 -23.70
CA ALA A 486 7.02 -11.05 -24.48
C ALA A 486 7.26 -12.29 -25.37
N PRO A 487 7.83 -12.14 -26.59
CA PRO A 487 8.13 -13.26 -27.47
C PRO A 487 8.97 -14.34 -26.77
N CYS A 488 8.44 -15.56 -26.70
CA CYS A 488 9.08 -16.70 -26.05
C CYS A 488 8.74 -18.00 -26.77
N GLN A 489 9.55 -19.04 -26.54
CA GLN A 489 9.24 -20.40 -27.01
C GLN A 489 8.12 -20.97 -26.14
N LEU A 490 6.95 -21.21 -26.73
CA LEU A 490 5.81 -21.75 -25.99
C LEU A 490 6.09 -23.21 -25.56
N PRO A 491 5.77 -23.59 -24.31
CA PRO A 491 5.86 -24.98 -23.88
C PRO A 491 4.98 -25.90 -24.76
N PRO A 492 5.41 -27.13 -25.11
CA PRO A 492 4.63 -28.04 -25.96
C PRO A 492 3.23 -28.41 -25.43
N ALA A 493 3.00 -28.24 -24.11
CA ALA A 493 1.68 -28.42 -23.48
C ALA A 493 0.70 -27.26 -23.76
N ILE A 494 1.21 -26.07 -24.11
CA ILE A 494 0.47 -24.83 -24.37
C ILE A 494 0.42 -24.50 -25.87
N GLU A 495 1.35 -25.02 -26.67
CA GLU A 495 1.42 -24.85 -28.14
C GLU A 495 0.12 -25.25 -28.88
N LYS A 496 -0.72 -26.09 -28.26
CA LYS A 496 -2.03 -26.54 -28.79
C LYS A 496 -3.24 -25.85 -28.14
N LEU A 497 -3.02 -24.91 -27.22
CA LEU A 497 -4.05 -24.16 -26.52
C LEU A 497 -4.19 -22.75 -27.11
N VAL A 498 -5.38 -22.18 -26.99
CA VAL A 498 -5.60 -20.77 -27.30
C VAL A 498 -4.97 -19.92 -26.19
N TRP A 499 -4.09 -19.01 -26.56
CA TRP A 499 -3.42 -18.06 -25.67
C TRP A 499 -3.76 -16.62 -26.07
N LEU A 500 -3.61 -15.69 -25.13
CA LEU A 500 -3.88 -14.28 -25.32
C LEU A 500 -2.56 -13.49 -25.46
N ASP A 501 -2.58 -12.50 -26.33
CA ASP A 501 -1.42 -11.64 -26.64
C ASP A 501 -1.56 -10.32 -25.87
N LEU A 502 -0.70 -10.12 -24.88
CA LEU A 502 -0.58 -8.91 -24.06
C LEU A 502 0.86 -8.34 -24.16
N THR A 503 1.50 -8.48 -25.33
CA THR A 503 2.69 -7.69 -25.68
C THR A 503 2.38 -6.18 -25.65
N PRO A 504 3.36 -5.29 -25.45
CA PRO A 504 3.10 -3.84 -25.29
C PRO A 504 2.23 -3.21 -26.37
N GLU A 505 2.32 -3.72 -27.61
CA GLU A 505 1.59 -3.24 -28.78
C GLU A 505 0.11 -3.69 -28.81
N ARG A 506 -0.24 -4.73 -28.04
CA ARG A 506 -1.58 -5.36 -28.02
C ARG A 506 -2.17 -5.51 -26.62
N TYR A 507 -1.52 -4.93 -25.63
CA TYR A 507 -1.83 -5.08 -24.21
C TYR A 507 -3.31 -4.79 -23.90
N ASP A 508 -3.87 -3.70 -24.42
CA ASP A 508 -5.25 -3.31 -24.11
C ASP A 508 -6.30 -4.24 -24.77
N GLU A 509 -6.06 -4.70 -26.02
CA GLU A 509 -6.90 -5.71 -26.70
C GLU A 509 -6.87 -7.05 -25.95
N GLY A 510 -5.67 -7.49 -25.56
CA GLY A 510 -5.47 -8.73 -24.82
C GLY A 510 -6.08 -8.68 -23.42
N LEU A 511 -5.89 -7.57 -22.69
CA LEU A 511 -6.45 -7.31 -21.37
C LEU A 511 -7.97 -7.34 -21.38
N GLU A 512 -8.60 -6.71 -22.37
CA GLU A 512 -10.05 -6.71 -22.52
C GLU A 512 -10.57 -8.14 -22.70
N ARG A 513 -10.04 -8.87 -23.69
CA ARG A 513 -10.41 -10.26 -23.96
C ARG A 513 -10.16 -11.18 -22.75
N LEU A 514 -9.06 -10.97 -22.02
CA LEU A 514 -8.75 -11.71 -20.79
C LEU A 514 -9.81 -11.46 -19.71
N ALA A 515 -10.12 -10.20 -19.45
CA ALA A 515 -11.05 -9.82 -18.39
C ALA A 515 -12.48 -10.26 -18.69
N ASP A 516 -12.95 -10.08 -19.93
CA ASP A 516 -14.28 -10.50 -20.36
C ASP A 516 -14.42 -12.03 -20.21
N THR A 517 -13.43 -12.80 -20.67
CA THR A 517 -13.43 -14.27 -20.52
C THR A 517 -13.45 -14.70 -19.05
N ILE A 518 -12.75 -13.99 -18.16
CA ILE A 518 -12.76 -14.26 -16.71
C ILE A 518 -14.13 -13.90 -16.08
N GLN A 519 -14.76 -12.80 -16.49
CA GLN A 519 -16.06 -12.37 -15.98
C GLN A 519 -17.21 -13.29 -16.44
N GLU A 520 -17.12 -13.87 -17.63
CA GLU A 520 -18.12 -14.79 -18.20
C GLU A 520 -18.04 -16.23 -17.65
N MET A 521 -17.04 -16.57 -16.83
CA MET A 521 -16.89 -17.92 -16.28
C MET A 521 -18.09 -18.36 -15.41
N PRO A 522 -18.70 -19.54 -15.65
CA PRO A 522 -19.84 -20.02 -14.86
C PRO A 522 -19.46 -20.29 -13.40
N LYS A 523 -20.27 -19.81 -12.45
CA LYS A 523 -20.03 -20.04 -11.00
C LYS A 523 -20.08 -21.51 -10.57
N ALA A 524 -20.63 -22.41 -11.39
CA ALA A 524 -20.74 -23.84 -11.08
C ALA A 524 -19.39 -24.57 -11.08
N ASP A 525 -18.45 -24.14 -11.94
CA ASP A 525 -17.11 -24.74 -12.04
C ASP A 525 -16.16 -24.31 -10.89
N LEU A 526 -16.66 -23.49 -9.96
CA LEU A 526 -15.84 -22.79 -8.97
C LEU A 526 -15.86 -23.43 -7.56
N VAL A 527 -16.60 -24.52 -7.34
CA VAL A 527 -16.73 -25.14 -6.00
C VAL A 527 -16.55 -26.66 -5.95
N ASN A 528 -16.87 -27.44 -7.00
CA ASN A 528 -16.63 -28.90 -7.01
C ASN A 528 -16.22 -29.41 -8.40
N PRO A 529 -15.05 -30.05 -8.57
CA PRO A 529 -14.85 -30.93 -9.72
C PRO A 529 -15.77 -32.16 -9.58
N PRO A 530 -16.26 -32.75 -10.68
CA PRO A 530 -16.90 -34.07 -10.61
C PRO A 530 -15.90 -35.09 -10.03
N PRO A 531 -16.35 -36.11 -9.29
CA PRO A 531 -15.47 -37.13 -8.77
C PRO A 531 -14.84 -37.90 -9.93
N HIS A 532 -13.60 -37.56 -10.27
CA HIS A 532 -12.77 -38.39 -11.14
C HIS A 532 -12.62 -39.75 -10.45
N GLN A 533 -13.33 -40.73 -10.98
CA GLN A 533 -13.22 -42.13 -10.57
C GLN A 533 -11.74 -42.52 -10.63
N PRO A 534 -11.13 -42.95 -9.52
CA PRO A 534 -9.81 -43.55 -9.57
C PRO A 534 -9.87 -44.76 -10.52
N ALA A 535 -8.89 -44.89 -11.40
CA ALA A 535 -8.79 -46.04 -12.29
C ALA A 535 -8.86 -47.33 -11.46
N GLN A 536 -9.67 -48.29 -11.92
CA GLN A 536 -9.98 -49.51 -11.18
C GLN A 536 -8.72 -50.31 -10.88
N ALA A 537 -8.34 -50.36 -9.59
CA ALA A 537 -7.47 -51.39 -9.05
C ALA A 537 -8.34 -52.34 -8.21
N SER A 538 -8.39 -53.62 -8.59
CA SER A 538 -9.18 -54.63 -7.88
C SER A 538 -8.65 -54.88 -6.45
N PRO A 539 -9.53 -55.22 -5.49
CA PRO A 539 -9.14 -55.33 -4.08
C PRO A 539 -8.41 -56.64 -3.76
N ALA A 540 -7.41 -56.56 -2.87
CA ALA A 540 -6.94 -57.71 -2.10
C ALA A 540 -7.71 -57.79 -0.76
N PRO A 541 -8.13 -58.98 -0.29
CA PRO A 541 -9.07 -59.07 0.82
C PRO A 541 -8.40 -59.26 2.19
N GLY A 542 -8.99 -58.63 3.22
CA GLY A 542 -9.01 -59.16 4.59
C GLY A 542 -8.09 -58.50 5.62
N VAL A 543 -8.71 -57.76 6.56
CA VAL A 543 -8.55 -57.86 8.04
C VAL A 543 -9.61 -56.90 8.66
N PRO A 544 -10.28 -57.24 9.79
CA PRO A 544 -11.58 -56.67 10.11
C PRO A 544 -11.55 -55.32 10.83
N ALA A 545 -12.73 -54.69 10.90
CA ALA A 545 -12.95 -53.37 11.47
C ALA A 545 -12.58 -53.26 12.95
N GLY A 546 -11.77 -52.24 13.26
CA GLY A 546 -11.59 -51.69 14.60
C GLY A 546 -11.24 -50.21 14.47
N LEU A 547 -12.14 -49.33 14.89
CA LEU A 547 -11.87 -47.88 14.99
C LEU A 547 -10.98 -47.62 16.22
N PRO A 548 -9.76 -47.07 16.08
CA PRO A 548 -9.05 -46.48 17.20
C PRO A 548 -9.62 -45.09 17.50
N ALA A 549 -9.80 -44.75 18.77
CA ALA A 549 -10.23 -43.43 19.18
C ALA A 549 -9.23 -42.34 18.74
N THR A 550 -9.74 -41.17 18.35
CA THR A 550 -8.92 -40.02 17.97
C THR A 550 -8.09 -39.53 19.17
N ALA A 551 -6.76 -39.47 19.01
CA ALA A 551 -5.88 -38.96 20.04
C ALA A 551 -6.17 -37.47 20.32
N ALA A 552 -6.41 -37.13 21.58
CA ALA A 552 -6.62 -35.75 22.00
C ALA A 552 -5.32 -34.94 21.80
N HIS A 553 -5.41 -33.82 21.06
CA HIS A 553 -4.27 -32.95 20.77
C HIS A 553 -4.08 -31.90 21.87
N THR A 554 -2.83 -31.64 22.23
CA THR A 554 -2.44 -30.55 23.13
C THR A 554 -2.53 -29.22 22.39
N ARG A 555 -3.59 -28.47 22.69
CA ARG A 555 -3.81 -27.12 22.16
C ARG A 555 -2.90 -26.07 22.80
N ILE A 556 -2.18 -25.32 21.96
CA ILE A 556 -1.39 -24.13 22.29
C ILE A 556 -2.11 -22.92 21.70
N LEU A 557 -2.57 -22.00 22.55
CA LEU A 557 -3.19 -20.75 22.12
C LEU A 557 -2.12 -19.65 22.12
N VAL A 558 -1.77 -19.14 20.95
CA VAL A 558 -0.83 -18.03 20.79
C VAL A 558 -1.60 -16.74 20.55
N LEU A 559 -1.28 -15.72 21.35
CA LEU A 559 -1.93 -14.41 21.36
C LEU A 559 -0.89 -13.35 21.00
N ALA A 560 -1.08 -12.71 19.84
CA ALA A 560 -0.18 -11.70 19.30
C ALA A 560 -0.87 -10.32 19.26
N ALA A 561 -0.32 -9.34 19.97
CA ALA A 561 -0.82 -7.95 19.96
C ALA A 561 0.30 -6.96 19.62
N ASN A 562 0.05 -6.11 18.62
CA ASN A 562 1.03 -5.14 18.12
C ASN A 562 0.34 -3.77 17.89
N PRO A 563 -0.05 -3.07 18.98
CA PRO A 563 -0.87 -1.87 18.87
C PRO A 563 -0.22 -0.74 18.08
N LEU A 564 -1.04 0.09 17.43
CA LEU A 564 -0.62 1.11 16.45
C LEU A 564 0.29 2.22 17.03
N ASP A 565 0.29 2.43 18.34
CA ASP A 565 1.11 3.38 19.09
C ASP A 565 2.35 2.74 19.74
N THR A 566 2.70 1.52 19.35
CA THR A 566 3.88 0.78 19.84
C THR A 566 4.86 0.47 18.69
N ASP A 567 6.13 0.21 19.02
CA ASP A 567 7.14 -0.18 18.03
C ASP A 567 6.73 -1.48 17.31
N ILE A 568 6.85 -1.55 15.98
CA ILE A 568 6.33 -2.73 15.25
C ILE A 568 7.20 -3.97 15.52
N LEU A 569 6.69 -4.88 16.37
CA LEU A 569 7.35 -6.16 16.64
C LEU A 569 7.10 -7.18 15.53
N ARG A 570 8.09 -8.04 15.26
CA ARG A 570 7.97 -9.12 14.26
C ARG A 570 7.29 -10.38 14.83
N LEU A 571 6.15 -10.23 15.49
CA LEU A 571 5.40 -11.34 16.13
C LEU A 571 5.09 -12.50 15.17
N GLY A 572 4.95 -12.19 13.86
CA GLY A 572 4.86 -13.16 12.76
C GLY A 572 5.98 -14.21 12.74
N ALA A 573 7.21 -13.80 13.08
CA ALA A 573 8.37 -14.68 13.16
C ALA A 573 8.33 -15.59 14.39
N GLU A 574 7.76 -15.13 15.50
CA GLU A 574 7.70 -15.90 16.74
C GLU A 574 6.69 -17.03 16.63
N VAL A 575 5.46 -16.73 16.19
CA VAL A 575 4.44 -17.77 15.93
C VAL A 575 4.95 -18.79 14.91
N ARG A 576 5.58 -18.34 13.82
CA ARG A 576 6.18 -19.24 12.82
C ARG A 576 7.28 -20.13 13.44
N THR A 577 8.14 -19.56 14.29
CA THR A 577 9.19 -20.33 14.99
C THR A 577 8.58 -21.42 15.88
N ILE A 578 7.52 -21.11 16.63
CA ILE A 578 6.79 -22.10 17.44
C ILE A 578 6.24 -23.23 16.56
N GLU A 579 5.56 -22.89 15.46
CA GLU A 579 5.02 -23.85 14.50
C GLU A 579 6.10 -24.74 13.85
N GLU A 580 7.20 -24.15 13.39
CA GLU A 580 8.34 -24.84 12.77
C GLU A 580 9.00 -25.83 13.74
N ARG A 581 9.27 -25.39 14.97
CA ARG A 581 9.97 -26.18 15.99
C ARG A 581 9.13 -27.35 16.50
N LEU A 582 7.80 -27.19 16.58
CA LEU A 582 6.89 -28.29 16.86
C LEU A 582 6.81 -29.24 15.66
N ARG A 583 6.57 -28.74 14.44
CA ARG A 583 6.44 -29.57 13.22
C ARG A 583 7.66 -30.45 12.96
N ALA A 584 8.86 -29.99 13.32
CA ALA A 584 10.12 -30.70 13.15
C ALA A 584 10.51 -31.65 14.31
N ALA A 585 9.60 -31.91 15.27
CA ALA A 585 9.88 -32.73 16.45
C ALA A 585 9.00 -33.99 16.51
N ASP A 586 9.53 -35.07 17.11
CA ASP A 586 8.95 -36.42 17.08
C ASP A 586 7.46 -36.48 17.47
N PHE A 587 7.06 -35.73 18.49
CA PHE A 587 5.69 -35.67 18.98
C PHE A 587 4.95 -34.38 18.58
N GLY A 588 5.52 -33.59 17.67
CA GLY A 588 4.96 -32.35 17.16
C GLY A 588 3.52 -32.47 16.66
N HIS A 589 3.20 -33.59 16.01
CA HIS A 589 1.87 -33.92 15.51
C HIS A 589 0.79 -34.02 16.61
N ARG A 590 1.17 -34.13 17.89
CA ARG A 590 0.23 -34.11 19.03
C ARG A 590 -0.11 -32.70 19.50
N PHE A 591 0.59 -31.67 19.02
CA PHE A 591 0.32 -30.28 19.37
C PHE A 591 -0.51 -29.59 18.28
N GLN A 592 -1.49 -28.78 18.71
CA GLN A 592 -2.28 -27.94 17.82
C GLN A 592 -2.02 -26.47 18.18
N VAL A 593 -1.32 -25.74 17.32
CA VAL A 593 -1.11 -24.29 17.47
C VAL A 593 -2.33 -23.55 16.94
N ILE A 594 -2.84 -22.59 17.72
CA ILE A 594 -3.97 -21.73 17.39
C ILE A 594 -3.53 -20.29 17.63
N SER A 595 -3.29 -19.53 16.57
CA SER A 595 -2.84 -18.13 16.65
C SER A 595 -3.97 -17.14 16.48
N HIS A 596 -4.07 -16.13 17.35
CA HIS A 596 -4.85 -14.92 17.10
C HIS A 596 -3.94 -13.69 17.05
N TRP A 597 -4.29 -12.78 16.16
CA TRP A 597 -3.53 -11.58 15.80
C TRP A 597 -4.35 -10.34 16.11
N ALA A 598 -3.68 -9.21 16.38
CA ALA A 598 -4.32 -7.98 16.80
C ALA A 598 -5.21 -8.18 18.04
N VAL A 599 -4.73 -8.97 19.01
CA VAL A 599 -5.53 -9.42 20.16
C VAL A 599 -5.88 -8.24 21.06
N ARG A 600 -7.17 -8.02 21.28
CA ARG A 600 -7.67 -7.00 22.22
C ARG A 600 -7.86 -7.59 23.62
N TYR A 601 -7.90 -6.72 24.62
CA TYR A 601 -8.08 -7.14 26.02
C TYR A 601 -9.40 -7.87 26.30
N LYS A 602 -10.45 -7.64 25.48
CA LYS A 602 -11.74 -8.35 25.59
C LYS A 602 -11.72 -9.74 24.97
N ASP A 603 -10.87 -9.96 23.97
CA ASP A 603 -10.82 -11.22 23.22
C ASP A 603 -10.24 -12.37 24.07
N LEU A 604 -9.43 -12.03 25.10
CA LEU A 604 -8.78 -13.00 25.99
C LEU A 604 -9.75 -14.04 26.57
N SER A 605 -10.88 -13.60 27.13
CA SER A 605 -11.85 -14.53 27.73
C SER A 605 -12.57 -15.37 26.69
N GLU A 606 -12.89 -14.81 25.51
CA GLU A 606 -13.50 -15.57 24.42
C GLU A 606 -12.55 -16.67 23.94
N TYR A 607 -11.29 -16.34 23.67
CA TYR A 607 -10.33 -17.28 23.12
C TYR A 607 -9.96 -18.39 24.11
N LEU A 608 -9.85 -18.10 25.41
CA LEU A 608 -9.67 -19.13 26.44
C LEU A 608 -10.88 -20.07 26.52
N LEU A 609 -12.11 -19.53 26.56
CA LEU A 609 -13.34 -20.32 26.58
C LEU A 609 -13.53 -21.18 25.32
N ARG A 610 -13.26 -20.60 24.14
CA ARG A 610 -13.47 -21.20 22.82
C ARG A 610 -12.46 -22.30 22.49
N HIS A 611 -11.19 -22.08 22.82
CA HIS A 611 -10.11 -22.98 22.43
C HIS A 611 -9.67 -23.94 23.53
N GLN A 612 -10.07 -23.72 24.78
CA GLN A 612 -9.76 -24.59 25.92
C GLN A 612 -8.28 -25.04 25.93
N PRO A 613 -7.31 -24.11 25.89
CA PRO A 613 -5.91 -24.44 25.66
C PRO A 613 -5.26 -25.15 26.85
N HIS A 614 -4.15 -25.84 26.59
CA HIS A 614 -3.29 -26.41 27.64
C HIS A 614 -2.05 -25.53 27.89
N ILE A 615 -1.60 -24.82 26.85
CA ILE A 615 -0.55 -23.81 26.90
C ILE A 615 -1.10 -22.51 26.33
N VAL A 616 -0.85 -21.39 26.99
CA VAL A 616 -1.15 -20.04 26.46
C VAL A 616 0.16 -19.29 26.27
N HIS A 617 0.41 -18.81 25.06
CA HIS A 617 1.60 -18.03 24.72
C HIS A 617 1.18 -16.61 24.38
N PHE A 618 1.68 -15.63 25.12
CA PHE A 618 1.55 -14.22 24.77
C PHE A 618 2.85 -13.73 24.15
N CYS A 619 2.75 -13.09 22.98
CA CYS A 619 3.84 -12.38 22.33
C CYS A 619 3.39 -10.96 21.98
N GLY A 620 4.19 -9.96 22.33
CA GLY A 620 3.80 -8.56 22.16
C GLY A 620 4.48 -7.63 23.15
N HIS A 621 3.92 -6.43 23.27
CA HIS A 621 4.53 -5.37 24.07
C HIS A 621 4.30 -5.51 25.57
N GLY A 622 5.30 -5.05 26.32
CA GLY A 622 5.18 -4.73 27.73
C GLY A 622 5.62 -3.28 27.97
N ASN A 623 4.84 -2.52 28.73
CA ASN A 623 5.16 -1.11 28.98
C ASN A 623 6.20 -0.92 30.08
N LYS A 624 6.66 0.33 30.29
CA LYS A 624 7.62 0.69 31.37
C LYS A 624 7.14 0.35 32.80
N GLY A 625 5.85 0.06 32.97
CA GLY A 625 5.25 -0.37 34.25
C GLY A 625 5.07 -1.88 34.38
N GLY A 626 5.70 -2.69 33.53
CA GLY A 626 5.65 -4.16 33.60
C GLY A 626 4.27 -4.75 33.29
N LYS A 627 3.49 -4.10 32.42
CA LYS A 627 2.16 -4.55 31.99
C LYS A 627 2.16 -4.91 30.51
N LEU A 628 1.64 -6.10 30.18
CA LEU A 628 1.22 -6.47 28.82
C LEU A 628 0.34 -5.37 28.23
N VAL A 629 0.64 -5.03 26.97
CA VAL A 629 -0.16 -4.13 26.15
C VAL A 629 -0.91 -4.96 25.12
N LEU A 630 -2.24 -4.81 25.09
CA LEU A 630 -3.15 -5.40 24.13
C LEU A 630 -3.80 -4.30 23.31
N GLU A 631 -4.49 -4.63 22.24
CA GLU A 631 -5.27 -3.64 21.50
C GLU A 631 -6.57 -3.28 22.22
N ASP A 632 -7.04 -2.05 21.98
CA ASP A 632 -8.42 -1.63 22.23
C ASP A 632 -9.27 -1.73 20.95
N GLU A 633 -10.49 -1.20 20.96
CA GLU A 633 -11.39 -1.24 19.80
C GLU A 633 -10.91 -0.40 18.61
N THR A 634 -9.89 0.43 18.80
CA THR A 634 -9.30 1.33 17.80
C THR A 634 -7.91 0.87 17.34
N GLY A 635 -7.39 -0.24 17.89
CA GLY A 635 -6.05 -0.77 17.60
C GLY A 635 -4.94 -0.11 18.41
N PHE A 636 -5.26 0.73 19.41
CA PHE A 636 -4.28 1.40 20.27
C PHE A 636 -4.00 0.60 21.54
N GLY A 637 -2.87 0.90 22.19
CA GLY A 637 -2.30 0.11 23.28
C GLY A 637 -3.01 0.29 24.62
N GLN A 638 -3.79 -0.71 25.02
CA GLN A 638 -4.41 -0.80 26.33
C GLN A 638 -3.70 -1.81 27.24
N THR A 639 -3.24 -1.34 28.40
CA THR A 639 -2.53 -2.18 29.37
C THR A 639 -3.47 -3.01 30.24
N VAL A 640 -3.14 -4.29 30.50
CA VAL A 640 -3.88 -5.13 31.45
C VAL A 640 -3.13 -5.25 32.78
N THR A 641 -3.85 -5.28 33.91
CA THR A 641 -3.23 -5.41 35.24
C THR A 641 -2.97 -6.87 35.62
N ALA A 642 -1.93 -7.11 36.44
CA ALA A 642 -1.62 -8.44 36.99
C ALA A 642 -2.84 -9.07 37.71
N LYS A 643 -3.58 -8.27 38.49
CA LYS A 643 -4.82 -8.71 39.18
C LYS A 643 -5.92 -9.15 38.22
N ALA A 644 -6.07 -8.48 37.07
CA ALA A 644 -7.05 -8.87 36.05
C ALA A 644 -6.66 -10.19 35.36
N LEU A 645 -5.38 -10.36 35.00
CA LEU A 645 -4.89 -11.62 34.43
C LEU A 645 -4.99 -12.78 35.43
N GLN A 646 -4.61 -12.57 36.70
CA GLN A 646 -4.77 -13.57 37.75
C GLN A 646 -6.24 -13.99 37.90
N LEU A 647 -7.17 -13.03 37.91
CA LEU A 647 -8.61 -13.34 37.99
C LEU A 647 -9.09 -14.13 36.76
N LEU A 648 -8.66 -13.73 35.55
CA LEU A 648 -9.00 -14.42 34.31
C LEU A 648 -8.53 -15.88 34.32
N PHE A 649 -7.24 -16.11 34.59
CA PHE A 649 -6.69 -17.47 34.66
C PHE A 649 -7.27 -18.25 35.84
N ARG A 650 -7.55 -17.65 37.00
CA ARG A 650 -8.24 -18.34 38.11
C ARG A 650 -9.59 -18.93 37.70
N VAL A 651 -10.34 -18.21 36.86
CA VAL A 651 -11.69 -18.58 36.43
C VAL A 651 -11.67 -19.53 35.22
N LEU A 652 -10.65 -19.44 34.35
CA LEU A 652 -10.57 -20.19 33.08
C LEU A 652 -9.37 -21.15 32.98
N LYS A 653 -8.85 -21.64 34.12
CA LYS A 653 -7.67 -22.53 34.18
C LYS A 653 -7.90 -23.98 33.77
N ASP A 654 -9.14 -24.38 33.48
CA ASP A 654 -9.60 -25.78 33.41
C ASP A 654 -8.60 -26.77 32.78
N ASN A 655 -8.05 -26.43 31.62
CA ASN A 655 -7.07 -27.24 30.88
C ASN A 655 -5.63 -26.67 30.92
N ILE A 656 -5.46 -25.43 31.40
CA ILE A 656 -4.24 -24.64 31.24
C ILE A 656 -3.20 -25.02 32.30
N ARG A 657 -2.05 -25.52 31.84
CA ARG A 657 -0.93 -25.92 32.72
C ARG A 657 0.34 -25.11 32.49
N CYS A 658 0.47 -24.42 31.37
CA CYS A 658 1.59 -23.52 31.11
C CYS A 658 1.11 -22.19 30.51
N VAL A 659 1.69 -21.09 30.97
CA VAL A 659 1.55 -19.75 30.37
C VAL A 659 2.94 -19.20 30.08
N VAL A 660 3.16 -18.63 28.89
CA VAL A 660 4.42 -17.96 28.52
C VAL A 660 4.10 -16.51 28.19
N LEU A 661 4.68 -15.57 28.93
CA LEU A 661 4.51 -14.13 28.71
C LEU A 661 5.76 -13.53 28.05
N ASN A 662 5.93 -13.76 26.75
CA ASN A 662 7.05 -13.24 25.96
C ASN A 662 6.81 -11.76 25.59
N ALA A 663 6.94 -10.91 26.60
CA ALA A 663 6.77 -9.47 26.52
C ALA A 663 7.67 -8.80 27.57
N CYS A 664 8.22 -7.62 27.27
CA CYS A 664 9.15 -6.91 28.15
C CYS A 664 8.59 -6.70 29.56
N LEU A 665 9.40 -6.95 30.60
CA LEU A 665 9.08 -6.70 32.01
C LEU A 665 7.80 -7.42 32.53
N SER A 666 7.40 -8.54 31.92
CA SER A 666 6.18 -9.28 32.25
C SER A 666 6.22 -10.07 33.57
N LEU A 667 7.37 -10.15 34.25
CA LEU A 667 7.56 -11.01 35.44
C LEU A 667 6.52 -10.79 36.55
N SER A 668 6.17 -9.54 36.89
CA SER A 668 5.17 -9.25 37.94
C SER A 668 3.76 -9.78 37.61
N GLN A 669 3.44 -9.94 36.33
CA GLN A 669 2.20 -10.55 35.87
C GLN A 669 2.30 -12.07 35.87
N ALA A 670 3.47 -12.61 35.53
CA ALA A 670 3.76 -14.04 35.63
C ALA A 670 3.64 -14.54 37.08
N GLU A 671 4.17 -13.81 38.06
CA GLU A 671 4.02 -14.09 39.49
C GLU A 671 2.55 -14.17 39.91
N ALA A 672 1.72 -13.23 39.46
CA ALA A 672 0.30 -13.21 39.77
C ALA A 672 -0.42 -14.44 39.20
N ILE A 673 -0.11 -14.84 37.96
CA ILE A 673 -0.69 -16.02 37.27
C ILE A 673 -0.17 -17.34 37.86
N ALA A 674 1.08 -17.41 38.33
CA ALA A 674 1.69 -18.61 38.92
C ALA A 674 1.04 -19.06 40.23
N ASN A 675 0.24 -18.21 40.88
CA ASN A 675 -0.63 -18.62 41.99
C ASN A 675 -1.76 -19.57 41.51
N GLU A 676 -2.14 -19.50 40.23
CA GLU A 676 -3.31 -20.18 39.67
C GLU A 676 -2.93 -21.30 38.71
N ILE A 677 -1.95 -21.06 37.82
CA ILE A 677 -1.48 -22.00 36.78
C ILE A 677 -0.18 -22.68 37.24
N ASP A 678 -0.05 -23.98 36.94
CA ASP A 678 1.07 -24.85 37.35
C ASP A 678 2.47 -24.27 37.03
N CYS A 679 2.68 -23.74 35.83
CA CYS A 679 3.94 -23.14 35.38
C CYS A 679 3.70 -21.87 34.57
N VAL A 680 4.47 -20.82 34.83
CA VAL A 680 4.40 -19.55 34.10
C VAL A 680 5.80 -19.03 33.79
N VAL A 681 6.08 -18.70 32.53
CA VAL A 681 7.31 -17.99 32.15
C VAL A 681 7.01 -16.50 32.03
N GLY A 682 7.84 -15.66 32.66
CA GLY A 682 7.81 -14.21 32.51
C GLY A 682 9.20 -13.64 32.25
N MET A 683 9.27 -12.39 31.77
CA MET A 683 10.50 -11.69 31.44
C MET A 683 10.85 -10.68 32.54
N ALA A 684 12.01 -10.85 33.17
CA ALA A 684 12.48 -9.99 34.26
C ALA A 684 12.93 -8.59 33.81
N ALA A 685 13.24 -8.43 32.53
CA ALA A 685 13.78 -7.23 31.91
C ALA A 685 13.15 -6.99 30.52
N LYS A 686 13.67 -6.02 29.77
CA LYS A 686 13.42 -5.94 28.33
C LYS A 686 14.20 -7.05 27.62
N ILE A 687 13.52 -7.87 26.82
CA ILE A 687 14.14 -8.88 25.96
C ILE A 687 14.15 -8.36 24.52
N GLY A 688 15.22 -8.61 23.76
CA GLY A 688 15.29 -8.26 22.34
C GLY A 688 14.62 -9.31 21.45
N ASP A 689 14.11 -8.90 20.29
CA ASP A 689 13.38 -9.77 19.35
C ASP A 689 14.09 -11.11 19.07
N GLU A 690 15.40 -11.10 18.80
CA GLU A 690 16.13 -12.34 18.50
C GLU A 690 16.24 -13.27 19.73
N ALA A 691 16.39 -12.72 20.93
CA ALA A 691 16.42 -13.51 22.17
C ALA A 691 15.03 -14.07 22.51
N ALA A 692 13.96 -13.30 22.26
CA ALA A 692 12.57 -13.75 22.39
C ALA A 692 12.26 -14.90 21.42
N LEU A 693 12.74 -14.81 20.17
CA LEU A 693 12.66 -15.87 19.15
C LEU A 693 13.48 -17.10 19.55
N GLY A 694 14.71 -16.92 20.03
CA GLY A 694 15.59 -17.98 20.51
C GLY A 694 14.96 -18.77 21.66
N PHE A 695 14.45 -18.06 22.68
CA PHE A 695 13.76 -18.68 23.81
C PHE A 695 12.56 -19.51 23.37
N ALA A 696 11.62 -18.91 22.61
CA ALA A 696 10.45 -19.63 22.11
C ALA A 696 10.86 -20.84 21.24
N GLY A 697 11.90 -20.68 20.42
CA GLY A 697 12.42 -21.72 19.57
C GLY A 697 12.98 -22.92 20.33
N GLY A 698 13.80 -22.69 21.37
CA GLY A 698 14.33 -23.75 22.22
C GLY A 698 13.23 -24.42 23.06
N PHE A 699 12.33 -23.62 23.64
CA PHE A 699 11.24 -24.07 24.50
C PHE A 699 10.27 -25.02 23.78
N TYR A 700 9.67 -24.59 22.67
CA TYR A 700 8.68 -25.41 21.97
C TYR A 700 9.29 -26.60 21.23
N ARG A 701 10.56 -26.51 20.79
CA ARG A 701 11.31 -27.67 20.30
C ARG A 701 11.40 -28.74 21.38
N ALA A 702 11.82 -28.38 22.58
CA ALA A 702 11.95 -29.32 23.68
C ALA A 702 10.62 -30.00 24.06
N LEU A 703 9.51 -29.24 24.11
CA LEU A 703 8.17 -29.80 24.31
C LEU A 703 7.75 -30.75 23.17
N GLY A 704 8.05 -30.40 21.91
CA GLY A 704 7.80 -31.26 20.75
C GLY A 704 8.59 -32.57 20.77
N TYR A 705 9.80 -32.58 21.36
CA TYR A 705 10.61 -33.77 21.64
C TYR A 705 10.28 -34.42 23.01
N GLY A 706 9.12 -34.09 23.59
CA GLY A 706 8.59 -34.77 24.77
C GLY A 706 9.27 -34.44 26.10
N ARG A 707 10.03 -33.34 26.16
CA ARG A 707 10.60 -32.88 27.43
C ARG A 707 9.53 -32.23 28.32
N ASN A 708 9.81 -32.27 29.62
CA ASN A 708 9.01 -31.56 30.62
C ASN A 708 9.23 -30.04 30.56
N VAL A 709 8.37 -29.28 31.23
CA VAL A 709 8.42 -27.80 31.22
C VAL A 709 9.75 -27.25 31.75
N GLN A 710 10.36 -27.89 32.75
CA GLN A 710 11.68 -27.46 33.27
C GLN A 710 12.76 -27.55 32.18
N LEU A 711 12.93 -28.74 31.59
CA LEU A 711 13.90 -28.96 30.52
C LEU A 711 13.61 -28.10 29.28
N ALA A 712 12.34 -27.80 29.01
CA ALA A 712 11.96 -26.89 27.93
C ALA A 712 12.38 -25.45 28.23
N PHE A 713 12.19 -24.96 29.45
CA PHE A 713 12.69 -23.67 29.89
C PHE A 713 14.21 -23.59 29.81
N ASP A 714 14.91 -24.58 30.38
CA ASP A 714 16.37 -24.64 30.38
C ASP A 714 16.94 -24.62 28.94
N LEU A 715 16.31 -25.36 28.01
CA LEU A 715 16.70 -25.37 26.59
C LEU A 715 16.29 -24.09 25.82
N GLY A 716 15.26 -23.37 26.29
CA GLY A 716 14.92 -22.04 25.78
C GLY A 716 16.01 -21.01 26.11
N CYS A 717 16.43 -20.94 27.37
CA CYS A 717 17.52 -20.04 27.78
C CYS A 717 18.86 -20.42 27.12
N ASN A 718 19.16 -21.73 27.00
CA ASN A 718 20.35 -22.22 26.31
C ASN A 718 20.40 -21.84 24.82
N GLU A 719 19.25 -21.79 24.12
CA GLU A 719 19.21 -21.34 22.71
C GLU A 719 19.64 -19.87 22.56
N ILE A 720 19.34 -19.00 23.55
CA ILE A 720 19.80 -17.60 23.57
C ILE A 720 21.34 -17.56 23.68
N ASP A 721 21.91 -18.27 24.65
CA ASP A 721 23.36 -18.33 24.93
C ASP A 721 24.14 -18.95 23.75
N LEU A 722 23.65 -20.06 23.18
CA LEU A 722 24.26 -20.70 21.99
C LEU A 722 24.26 -19.78 20.76
N ALA A 723 23.23 -18.95 20.60
CA ALA A 723 23.16 -17.92 19.57
C ALA A 723 24.03 -16.69 19.87
N LYS A 724 24.65 -16.62 21.06
CA LYS A 724 25.43 -15.47 21.58
C LYS A 724 24.63 -14.18 21.64
N LEU A 725 23.34 -14.31 21.93
CA LEU A 725 22.43 -13.21 22.14
C LEU A 725 22.45 -12.81 23.61
N GLU A 726 22.34 -11.52 23.91
CA GLU A 726 22.23 -11.06 25.28
C GLU A 726 20.83 -11.34 25.84
N GLY A 727 20.73 -11.92 27.04
CA GLY A 727 19.48 -11.99 27.79
C GLY A 727 18.97 -13.38 28.16
N GLU A 728 19.84 -14.38 28.18
CA GLU A 728 19.58 -15.76 28.59
C GLU A 728 19.02 -15.88 30.02
N ALA A 729 19.35 -14.93 30.90
CA ALA A 729 18.83 -14.81 32.27
C ALA A 729 17.52 -13.97 32.39
N ILE A 730 16.99 -13.45 31.28
CA ILE A 730 15.78 -12.61 31.28
C ILE A 730 14.49 -13.43 31.41
N PRO A 731 14.29 -14.55 30.68
CA PRO A 731 13.20 -15.47 30.95
C PRO A 731 13.36 -16.09 32.35
N GLN A 732 12.26 -16.14 33.11
CA GLN A 732 12.21 -16.84 34.40
C GLN A 732 10.98 -17.74 34.47
N LEU A 733 11.20 -19.00 34.83
CA LEU A 733 10.14 -19.98 35.10
C LEU A 733 9.68 -19.87 36.56
N LEU A 734 8.43 -19.48 36.73
CA LEU A 734 7.72 -19.46 37.99
C LEU A 734 6.83 -20.70 38.08
N VAL A 735 6.89 -21.39 39.21
CA VAL A 735 6.17 -22.64 39.45
C VAL A 735 5.24 -22.46 40.64
N LYS A 736 4.00 -22.93 40.49
CA LYS A 736 2.99 -22.84 41.54
C LYS A 736 3.43 -23.59 42.80
N PRO A 737 3.15 -23.09 44.02
CA PRO A 737 3.50 -23.78 45.26
C PRO A 737 2.97 -25.23 45.29
N GLY A 738 3.86 -26.19 45.54
CA GLY A 738 3.55 -27.63 45.54
C GLY A 738 3.60 -28.32 44.16
N VAL A 739 3.82 -27.59 43.08
CA VAL A 739 4.03 -28.13 41.73
C VAL A 739 5.53 -28.28 41.45
N ASN A 740 5.91 -29.26 40.62
CA ASN A 740 7.26 -29.41 40.10
C ASN A 740 7.21 -29.42 38.56
N ALA A 741 7.83 -28.43 37.91
CA ALA A 741 7.87 -28.29 36.46
C ALA A 741 8.53 -29.48 35.74
N ALA A 742 9.41 -30.23 36.41
CA ALA A 742 10.01 -31.44 35.87
C ALA A 742 9.01 -32.61 35.71
N ASN A 743 7.84 -32.53 36.35
CA ASN A 743 6.78 -33.54 36.28
C ASN A 743 5.67 -33.16 35.27
N ILE A 744 5.79 -32.05 34.55
CA ILE A 744 4.77 -31.58 33.60
C ILE A 744 5.21 -31.89 32.17
N THR A 745 4.61 -32.90 31.56
CA THR A 745 4.67 -33.17 30.12
C THR A 745 3.33 -32.82 29.47
N PHE A 746 3.37 -32.60 28.16
CA PHE A 746 2.20 -32.33 27.31
C PHE A 746 1.95 -33.44 26.28
N ILE A 747 2.67 -34.54 26.41
CA ILE A 747 2.53 -35.77 25.63
C ILE A 747 2.53 -36.98 26.57
#